data_AF-A0A8H6FWB9-F1
#
_entry.id   AF-A0A8H6FWB9-F1
#
_cell.length_a   1.000
_cell.length_b   1.000
_cell.length_c   1.000
_cell.angle_alpha   90.00
_cell.angle_beta   90.00
_cell.angle_gamma   90.00
#
_symmetry.space_group_name_H-M   'P 1'
#
loop_
_entity.id
_entity.type
_entity.pdbx_description
1 polymer ?
#
loop_
_entity_poly.entity_id
_entity_poly.type
_entity_poly.pdbx_seq_one_letter_code
_entity_poly.pdbx_strand_id
1 'polypeptide(L)'
;MEQQVLDLLAATLVASTSIRSDAERHLEQLYTNDTFPISLISIASHKSVALDHRQAALLSLKKLVLKIWSPSLEEYEGPDTLSDATKEQVRQSVLSIATASDEERKIVAAASYVVSKIASADFPEQWPSLLPTLLNLVPQADATQLHGALLVLGSLVEDGFDEEQFSGSAIDLVKCIYIVAVDGEKRLTTRALAVSIFRACLDTMELVYQTNKASVTQFMQELSEVWSPFFIEVLKMPLPHMPSEEEENEKGPADSNWRGVIALKTQVVKALDKIHNLFPQLLSPRTLELFSTIWESLQAHLSPYLTMYTGDQQRQSRMDDADRLPYTLDYLVIEELDYIQTLLNTSIIKRELDVQLAPERMTNGAPNSTWIQQILATAVGYSQILTEDEELWEVDINVFLSEETSETANYSARNACAGLATKLCSYNWPVLESLLAHSKTVFEGGASNPKEKEAVLYVLKQVLEEVSSYERPVGPEIAQAYLSHCQAAMQDSGSEFLRARGFIAAGALITAPGKALRDLVPEFALQSLKAIEHESSDIVKVSSMRVLQQYLKVLPAGRAQEFQVQTVAAISGFLSSHDLSEINDTEDLLDTLVETLRDAVMTDPTLCLEHPALDVLFTMAAYGARSWQTSMLVNETFESITSIMSSKGPETYARLCSKVLPSLTGALDVGDMTSENSLSDMAVSLLATLAEYGSEPLPQGFVATLLPKLYRLLFLPLEFSVHQSATITIKYILVHDPAQLFAWRDPETGKEGLEIVLLIIDRLLGPEVDDSSAAEVGGLAVELVEKAGAERLGPYLMQLLQVVAIRLSTAERANFIQNLVLVFARLSLTNAKEVLDFLAQVQVEGADGGTGLEVVLRKWLENSINFSGYDAIRQNVIALTNIYQLHDERLLNIQAKGDLIVQNSSRIKTRSQSKREPDQYSIIPIPLKLIKVLIQELANSSPTTPGFHKRNHSLQGGISDDEDDDWEDEPTLLDLGAQATRQDLMGYVDEAKWNTHETDDATQKYLVDFFNGISNDPGFQELYHSLTDAEREKLHKMNEQQNQLPQIIQSPIQ
;
A
#
# COMPACT_ATOMS: atom_id res chain seq x y z
N MET A 1 36.67 2.99 -39.31
CA MET A 1 35.88 2.62 -38.13
C MET A 1 34.40 2.74 -38.43
N GLU A 2 33.94 3.87 -38.97
CA GLU A 2 32.53 4.10 -39.38
C GLU A 2 31.89 2.93 -40.15
N GLN A 3 32.54 2.40 -41.20
CA GLN A 3 31.99 1.26 -41.95
C GLN A 3 31.82 -0.01 -41.08
N GLN A 4 32.81 -0.31 -40.22
CA GLN A 4 32.73 -1.44 -39.30
C GLN A 4 31.60 -1.28 -38.28
N VAL A 5 31.43 -0.07 -37.74
CA VAL A 5 30.34 0.23 -36.80
C VAL A 5 28.99 0.16 -37.51
N LEU A 6 28.89 0.66 -38.74
CA LEU A 6 27.67 0.59 -39.54
C LEU A 6 27.26 -0.86 -39.84
N ASP A 7 28.21 -1.73 -40.17
CA ASP A 7 27.95 -3.15 -40.42
C ASP A 7 27.47 -3.86 -39.13
N LEU A 8 28.02 -3.50 -37.96
CA LEU A 8 27.57 -4.01 -36.66
C LEU A 8 26.18 -3.50 -36.30
N LEU A 9 25.88 -2.22 -36.51
CA LEU A 9 24.54 -1.64 -36.31
C LEU A 9 23.51 -2.27 -37.24
N ALA A 10 23.88 -2.59 -38.49
CA ALA A 10 23.00 -3.32 -39.39
C ALA A 10 22.70 -4.72 -38.85
N ALA A 11 23.71 -5.40 -38.28
CA ALA A 11 23.56 -6.72 -37.70
C ALA A 11 22.68 -6.75 -36.43
N THR A 12 22.61 -5.66 -35.65
CA THR A 12 21.70 -5.58 -34.49
C THR A 12 20.22 -5.47 -34.88
N LEU A 13 19.92 -5.04 -36.11
CA LEU A 13 18.56 -4.89 -36.63
C LEU A 13 18.02 -6.17 -37.30
N VAL A 14 18.81 -7.24 -37.35
CA VAL A 14 18.41 -8.53 -37.95
C VAL A 14 17.56 -9.35 -36.98
N ALA A 15 16.53 -10.04 -37.48
CA ALA A 15 15.62 -10.86 -36.67
C ALA A 15 16.28 -12.07 -35.96
N SER A 16 17.49 -12.46 -36.35
CA SER A 16 18.22 -13.59 -35.76
C SER A 16 18.86 -13.22 -34.42
N THR A 17 18.39 -13.84 -33.34
CA THR A 17 18.86 -13.58 -31.97
C THR A 17 20.37 -13.80 -31.80
N SER A 18 20.95 -14.81 -32.46
CA SER A 18 22.38 -15.09 -32.34
C SER A 18 23.22 -13.97 -32.98
N ILE A 19 22.83 -13.53 -34.19
CA ILE A 19 23.55 -12.46 -34.90
C ILE A 19 23.44 -11.13 -34.15
N ARG A 20 22.24 -10.83 -33.61
CA ARG A 20 22.01 -9.61 -32.82
C ARG A 20 22.85 -9.60 -31.53
N SER A 21 22.80 -10.68 -30.74
CA SER A 21 23.56 -10.76 -29.48
C SER A 21 25.07 -10.75 -29.68
N ASP A 22 25.56 -11.37 -30.76
CA ASP A 22 26.97 -11.28 -31.13
C ASP A 22 27.33 -9.84 -31.54
N ALA A 23 26.51 -9.16 -32.36
CA ALA A 23 26.76 -7.77 -32.75
C ALA A 23 26.74 -6.80 -31.56
N GLU A 24 25.79 -6.95 -30.62
CA GLU A 24 25.71 -6.16 -29.39
C GLU A 24 26.97 -6.34 -28.53
N ARG A 25 27.43 -7.58 -28.34
CA ARG A 25 28.67 -7.85 -27.60
C ARG A 25 29.90 -7.23 -28.27
N HIS A 26 29.96 -7.23 -29.60
CA HIS A 26 31.04 -6.57 -30.33
C HIS A 26 30.99 -5.04 -30.20
N LEU A 27 29.80 -4.43 -30.17
CA LEU A 27 29.66 -3.00 -29.91
C LEU A 27 30.11 -2.64 -28.48
N GLU A 28 29.78 -3.47 -27.49
CA GLU A 28 30.25 -3.28 -26.11
C GLU A 28 31.78 -3.38 -25.99
N GLN A 29 32.45 -4.21 -26.81
CA GLN A 29 33.92 -4.25 -26.82
C GLN A 29 34.54 -2.94 -27.33
N LEU A 30 33.82 -2.17 -28.16
CA LEU A 30 34.29 -0.89 -28.71
C LEU A 30 34.14 0.29 -27.74
N TYR A 31 33.50 0.08 -26.59
CA TYR A 31 33.26 1.10 -25.56
C TYR A 31 34.55 1.73 -25.01
N THR A 32 35.64 0.96 -24.97
CA THR A 32 36.96 1.43 -24.54
C THR A 32 37.67 2.33 -25.56
N ASN A 33 37.10 2.53 -26.74
CA ASN A 33 37.71 3.26 -27.84
C ASN A 33 37.19 4.71 -27.93
N ASP A 34 38.08 5.67 -27.73
CA ASP A 34 37.77 7.12 -27.75
C ASP A 34 37.17 7.62 -29.09
N THR A 35 37.42 6.92 -30.20
CA THR A 35 36.88 7.30 -31.53
C THR A 35 35.52 6.67 -31.87
N PHE A 36 35.05 5.74 -31.05
CA PHE A 36 33.78 5.06 -31.25
C PHE A 36 32.55 5.97 -31.13
N PRO A 37 32.39 6.82 -30.07
CA PRO A 37 31.24 7.74 -30.00
C PRO A 37 31.22 8.74 -31.16
N ILE A 38 32.38 9.21 -31.61
CA ILE A 38 32.50 10.09 -32.79
C ILE A 38 32.02 9.36 -34.06
N SER A 39 32.36 8.09 -34.22
CA SER A 39 31.91 7.27 -35.36
C SER A 39 30.38 7.09 -35.35
N LEU A 40 29.76 6.89 -34.17
CA LEU A 40 28.30 6.81 -34.04
C LEU A 40 27.62 8.12 -34.43
N ILE A 41 28.17 9.26 -34.00
CA ILE A 41 27.67 10.60 -34.36
C ILE A 41 27.80 10.85 -35.86
N SER A 42 28.94 10.49 -36.47
CA SER A 42 29.14 10.64 -37.91
C SER A 42 28.05 9.87 -38.68
N ILE A 43 27.84 8.59 -38.34
CA ILE A 43 26.78 7.75 -38.94
C ILE A 43 25.41 8.40 -38.76
N ALA A 44 25.09 8.89 -37.55
CA ALA A 44 23.82 9.55 -37.26
C ALA A 44 23.63 10.87 -38.05
N SER A 45 24.70 11.63 -38.32
CA SER A 45 24.64 12.92 -39.01
C SER A 45 24.48 12.82 -40.53
N HIS A 46 24.90 11.70 -41.14
CA HIS A 46 24.92 11.54 -42.60
C HIS A 46 23.56 11.12 -43.15
N LYS A 47 22.85 12.05 -43.83
CA LYS A 47 21.55 11.79 -44.49
C LYS A 47 21.58 10.73 -45.59
N SER A 48 22.75 10.30 -46.07
CA SER A 48 22.91 9.19 -47.03
C SER A 48 22.75 7.80 -46.39
N VAL A 49 22.83 7.72 -45.06
CA VAL A 49 22.62 6.49 -44.30
C VAL A 49 21.13 6.29 -44.05
N ALA A 50 20.64 5.05 -44.12
CA ALA A 50 19.24 4.74 -43.86
C ALA A 50 18.82 5.13 -42.43
N LEU A 51 17.59 5.63 -42.28
CA LEU A 51 17.05 6.17 -41.03
C LEU A 51 17.23 5.23 -39.84
N ASP A 52 16.93 3.94 -40.02
CA ASP A 52 17.01 2.94 -38.93
C ASP A 52 18.44 2.78 -38.39
N HIS A 53 19.45 2.90 -39.25
CA HIS A 53 20.86 2.81 -38.84
C HIS A 53 21.32 4.10 -38.14
N ARG A 54 20.83 5.27 -38.60
CA ARG A 54 21.09 6.56 -37.95
C ARG A 54 20.47 6.58 -36.54
N GLN A 55 19.25 6.06 -36.40
CA GLN A 55 18.57 5.93 -35.10
C GLN A 55 19.29 4.92 -34.19
N ALA A 56 19.67 3.75 -34.73
CA ALA A 56 20.43 2.75 -33.98
C ALA A 56 21.79 3.28 -33.48
N ALA A 57 22.44 4.14 -34.27
CA ALA A 57 23.68 4.79 -33.86
C ALA A 57 23.50 5.71 -32.63
N LEU A 58 22.44 6.53 -32.62
CA LEU A 58 22.12 7.40 -31.48
C LEU A 58 21.69 6.61 -30.23
N LEU A 59 20.90 5.54 -30.40
CA LEU A 59 20.52 4.68 -29.27
C LEU A 59 21.71 3.90 -28.70
N SER A 60 22.67 3.50 -29.55
CA SER A 60 23.92 2.90 -29.10
C SER A 60 24.80 3.93 -28.39
N LEU A 61 24.83 5.17 -28.87
CA LEU A 61 25.52 6.27 -28.21
C LEU A 61 24.92 6.55 -26.83
N LYS A 62 23.59 6.51 -26.69
CA LYS A 62 22.90 6.63 -25.40
C LYS A 62 23.37 5.55 -24.41
N LYS A 63 23.39 4.28 -24.83
CA LYS A 63 23.87 3.16 -23.99
C LYS A 63 25.32 3.36 -23.54
N LEU A 64 26.16 3.86 -24.44
CA LEU A 64 27.55 4.19 -24.13
C LEU A 64 27.64 5.34 -23.10
N VAL A 65 26.84 6.39 -23.25
CA VAL A 65 26.80 7.51 -22.30
C VAL A 65 26.42 7.01 -20.91
N LEU A 66 25.35 6.23 -20.80
CA LEU A 66 24.86 5.71 -19.51
C LEU A 66 25.92 4.85 -18.78
N LYS A 67 26.72 4.08 -19.52
CA LYS A 67 27.69 3.14 -18.94
C LYS A 67 29.07 3.74 -18.62
N ILE A 68 29.49 4.80 -19.32
CA ILE A 68 30.92 5.24 -19.30
C ILE A 68 31.07 6.76 -19.14
N TRP A 69 30.02 7.56 -19.29
CA TRP A 69 30.18 9.02 -19.36
C TRP A 69 30.55 9.66 -18.02
N SER A 70 29.85 9.29 -16.94
CA SER A 70 30.04 9.87 -15.62
C SER A 70 29.61 8.88 -14.52
N PRO A 71 30.35 8.80 -13.38
CA PRO A 71 29.93 8.07 -12.19
C PRO A 71 28.63 8.58 -11.54
N SER A 72 28.13 9.76 -11.93
CA SER A 72 26.85 10.28 -11.45
C SER A 72 25.64 9.57 -12.06
N LEU A 73 25.83 8.79 -13.12
CA LEU A 73 24.77 8.02 -13.78
C LEU A 73 24.63 6.64 -13.11
N GLU A 74 23.40 6.20 -12.87
CA GLU A 74 23.10 4.94 -12.17
C GLU A 74 23.67 3.69 -12.87
N GLU A 75 23.68 3.69 -14.21
CA GLU A 75 24.14 2.56 -15.04
C GLU A 75 25.67 2.56 -15.28
N TYR A 76 26.45 3.38 -14.55
CA TYR A 76 27.88 3.50 -14.78
C TYR A 76 28.66 2.21 -14.42
N GLU A 77 29.36 1.64 -15.39
CA GLU A 77 30.12 0.38 -15.27
C GLU A 77 31.66 0.60 -15.34
N GLY A 78 32.11 1.83 -15.63
CA GLY A 78 33.52 2.26 -15.59
C GLY A 78 34.41 1.81 -16.76
N PRO A 79 35.74 2.03 -16.69
CA PRO A 79 36.40 3.24 -16.19
C PRO A 79 36.22 4.42 -17.18
N ASP A 80 36.51 5.66 -16.76
CA ASP A 80 36.50 6.85 -17.64
C ASP A 80 37.56 6.72 -18.75
N THR A 81 37.20 6.09 -19.86
CA THR A 81 38.09 5.88 -21.02
C THR A 81 38.00 6.98 -22.06
N LEU A 82 37.00 7.87 -21.97
CA LEU A 82 36.79 8.96 -22.92
C LEU A 82 37.61 10.19 -22.54
N SER A 83 38.31 10.78 -23.51
CA SER A 83 39.03 12.03 -23.30
C SER A 83 38.10 13.23 -23.22
N ASP A 84 38.46 14.26 -22.45
CA ASP A 84 37.66 15.49 -22.33
C ASP A 84 37.42 16.16 -23.70
N ALA A 85 38.38 16.04 -24.62
CA ALA A 85 38.26 16.55 -25.98
C ALA A 85 37.16 15.80 -26.77
N THR A 86 37.10 14.47 -26.63
CA THR A 86 36.03 13.66 -27.21
C THR A 86 34.68 13.98 -26.58
N LYS A 87 34.61 14.13 -25.25
CA LYS A 87 33.38 14.51 -24.55
C LYS A 87 32.84 15.86 -25.06
N GLU A 88 33.70 16.88 -25.18
CA GLU A 88 33.30 18.19 -25.74
C GLU A 88 32.82 18.07 -27.19
N GLN A 89 33.51 17.30 -28.04
CA GLN A 89 33.09 17.09 -29.42
C GLN A 89 31.72 16.38 -29.50
N VAL A 90 31.49 15.38 -28.66
CA VAL A 90 30.22 14.66 -28.57
C VAL A 90 29.10 15.61 -28.12
N ARG A 91 29.33 16.40 -27.06
CA ARG A 91 28.37 17.42 -26.57
C ARG A 91 27.90 18.35 -27.69
N GLN A 92 28.84 18.99 -28.39
CA GLN A 92 28.51 19.92 -29.48
C GLN A 92 27.82 19.22 -30.65
N SER A 93 28.31 18.04 -31.05
CA SER A 93 27.80 17.37 -32.25
C SER A 93 26.41 16.79 -32.05
N VAL A 94 26.13 16.18 -30.89
CA VAL A 94 24.80 15.64 -30.60
C VAL A 94 23.78 16.77 -30.43
N LEU A 95 24.14 17.88 -29.76
CA LEU A 95 23.29 19.06 -29.68
C LEU A 95 22.99 19.63 -31.07
N SER A 96 23.98 19.65 -31.97
CA SER A 96 23.77 20.10 -33.36
C SER A 96 22.80 19.20 -34.14
N ILE A 97 22.81 17.87 -33.91
CA ILE A 97 21.87 16.94 -34.53
C ILE A 97 20.47 17.14 -33.95
N ALA A 98 20.36 17.31 -32.62
CA ALA A 98 19.10 17.57 -31.94
C ALA A 98 18.47 18.89 -32.39
N THR A 99 19.27 19.89 -32.76
CA THR A 99 18.81 21.24 -33.16
C THR A 99 19.02 21.54 -34.64
N ALA A 100 19.13 20.50 -35.48
CA ALA A 100 19.29 20.64 -36.93
C ALA A 100 17.96 20.97 -37.63
N SER A 101 18.02 21.87 -38.61
CA SER A 101 16.93 22.10 -39.56
C SER A 101 16.74 20.89 -40.49
N ASP A 102 15.49 20.65 -40.90
CA ASP A 102 15.11 19.61 -41.88
C ASP A 102 15.63 18.19 -41.53
N GLU A 103 15.61 17.84 -40.25
CA GLU A 103 15.96 16.51 -39.75
C GLU A 103 14.70 15.68 -39.41
N GLU A 104 14.83 14.36 -39.44
CA GLU A 104 13.71 13.43 -39.14
C GLU A 104 13.37 13.43 -37.64
N ARG A 105 12.07 13.48 -37.29
CA ARG A 105 11.61 13.57 -35.87
C ARG A 105 12.21 12.47 -34.97
N LYS A 106 12.33 11.25 -35.50
CA LYS A 106 12.93 10.10 -34.78
C LYS A 106 14.42 10.32 -34.46
N ILE A 107 15.15 10.97 -35.36
CA ILE A 107 16.57 11.28 -35.18
C ILE A 107 16.73 12.43 -34.18
N VAL A 108 15.90 13.46 -34.31
CA VAL A 108 15.83 14.57 -33.34
C VAL A 108 15.54 14.06 -31.94
N ALA A 109 14.49 13.25 -31.76
CA ALA A 109 14.13 12.69 -30.45
C ALA A 109 15.24 11.80 -29.86
N ALA A 110 15.85 10.92 -30.67
CA ALA A 110 16.96 10.09 -30.22
C ALA A 110 18.21 10.92 -29.84
N ALA A 111 18.51 11.98 -30.60
CA ALA A 111 19.61 12.88 -30.30
C ALA A 111 19.34 13.71 -29.05
N SER A 112 18.14 14.30 -28.92
CA SER A 112 17.71 15.04 -27.72
C SER A 112 17.82 14.15 -26.47
N TYR A 113 17.46 12.87 -26.55
CA TYR A 113 17.58 11.96 -25.42
C TYR A 113 19.03 11.66 -25.01
N VAL A 114 19.95 11.61 -25.98
CA VAL A 114 21.39 11.53 -25.68
C VAL A 114 21.87 12.83 -25.02
N VAL A 115 21.46 14.00 -25.53
CA VAL A 115 21.79 15.30 -24.91
C VAL A 115 21.30 15.34 -23.47
N SER A 116 20.06 14.93 -23.21
CA SER A 116 19.46 14.85 -21.87
C SER A 116 20.31 14.07 -20.89
N LYS A 117 20.79 12.87 -21.26
CA LYS A 117 21.59 12.02 -20.37
C LYS A 117 23.03 12.49 -20.20
N ILE A 118 23.56 13.25 -21.15
CA ILE A 118 24.82 13.98 -20.94
C ILE A 118 24.57 15.17 -20.01
N ALA A 119 23.50 15.92 -20.23
CA ALA A 119 23.16 17.11 -19.46
C ALA A 119 22.91 16.80 -17.98
N SER A 120 22.23 15.71 -17.64
CA SER A 120 22.01 15.29 -16.24
C SER A 120 23.30 14.97 -15.48
N ALA A 121 24.42 14.76 -16.18
CA ALA A 121 25.73 14.53 -15.56
C ALA A 121 26.66 15.74 -15.63
N ASP A 122 26.60 16.51 -16.72
CA ASP A 122 27.58 17.55 -17.06
C ASP A 122 27.05 18.97 -16.81
N PHE A 123 25.74 19.19 -16.72
CA PHE A 123 25.18 20.52 -16.50
C PHE A 123 25.02 20.80 -15.00
N PRO A 124 25.36 22.02 -14.52
CA PRO A 124 25.91 23.14 -15.28
C PRO A 124 27.44 23.22 -15.33
N GLU A 125 28.19 22.47 -14.50
CA GLU A 125 29.61 22.71 -14.29
C GLU A 125 30.47 22.41 -15.53
N GLN A 126 30.21 21.29 -16.20
CA GLN A 126 30.97 20.83 -17.37
C GLN A 126 30.35 21.28 -18.71
N TRP A 127 29.06 21.67 -18.72
CA TRP A 127 28.37 22.19 -19.90
C TRP A 127 27.57 23.48 -19.65
N PRO A 128 28.21 24.57 -19.20
CA PRO A 128 27.51 25.81 -18.82
C PRO A 128 26.84 26.54 -19.98
N SER A 129 27.26 26.28 -21.23
CA SER A 129 26.73 26.93 -22.42
C SER A 129 25.42 26.31 -22.95
N LEU A 130 24.98 25.16 -22.43
CA LEU A 130 23.80 24.44 -22.93
C LEU A 130 22.53 25.28 -22.85
N LEU A 131 22.15 25.72 -21.65
CA LEU A 131 20.92 26.49 -21.43
C LEU A 131 20.92 27.83 -22.19
N PRO A 132 21.98 28.68 -22.13
CA PRO A 132 22.03 29.91 -22.93
C PRO A 132 21.91 29.67 -24.44
N THR A 133 22.44 28.55 -24.95
CA THR A 133 22.32 28.19 -26.38
C THR A 133 20.87 27.88 -26.75
N LEU A 134 20.18 27.08 -25.93
CA LEU A 134 18.78 26.72 -26.15
C LEU A 134 17.85 27.93 -26.05
N LEU A 135 18.01 28.77 -25.03
CA LEU A 135 17.17 29.97 -24.83
C LEU A 135 17.30 30.99 -25.97
N ASN A 136 18.48 31.12 -26.58
CA ASN A 136 18.68 31.99 -27.74
C ASN A 136 18.16 31.37 -29.05
N LEU A 137 18.14 30.04 -29.15
CA LEU A 137 17.69 29.33 -30.35
C LEU A 137 16.16 29.34 -30.49
N VAL A 138 15.44 29.05 -29.41
CA VAL A 138 13.97 28.86 -29.41
C VAL A 138 13.19 29.99 -30.10
N PRO A 139 13.46 31.29 -29.87
CA PRO A 139 12.70 32.37 -30.50
C PRO A 139 12.85 32.46 -32.03
N GLN A 140 13.95 31.96 -32.59
CA GLN A 140 14.30 32.09 -34.02
C GLN A 140 14.24 30.75 -34.78
N ALA A 141 13.95 29.65 -34.07
CA ALA A 141 13.99 28.30 -34.59
C ALA A 141 12.85 28.00 -35.59
N ASP A 142 13.18 27.21 -36.61
CA ASP A 142 12.17 26.53 -37.44
C ASP A 142 11.43 25.43 -36.65
N ALA A 143 10.41 24.81 -37.24
CA ALA A 143 9.57 23.83 -36.54
C ALA A 143 10.34 22.60 -36.00
N THR A 144 11.37 22.14 -36.73
CA THR A 144 12.14 20.95 -36.36
C THR A 144 13.18 21.29 -35.29
N GLN A 145 13.88 22.41 -35.48
CA GLN A 145 14.84 22.93 -34.50
C GLN A 145 14.16 23.24 -33.17
N LEU A 146 12.98 23.84 -33.22
CA LEU A 146 12.19 24.18 -32.04
C LEU A 146 11.78 22.93 -31.28
N HIS A 147 11.30 21.89 -31.99
CA HIS A 147 10.92 20.64 -31.37
C HIS A 147 12.08 19.98 -30.61
N GLY A 148 13.25 19.86 -31.23
CA GLY A 148 14.42 19.28 -30.58
C GLY A 148 14.93 20.11 -29.39
N ALA A 149 14.92 21.44 -29.51
CA ALA A 149 15.28 22.34 -28.43
C ALA A 149 14.34 22.21 -27.22
N LEU A 150 13.04 22.09 -27.44
CA LEU A 150 12.05 21.90 -26.38
C LEU A 150 12.22 20.55 -25.68
N LEU A 151 12.50 19.46 -26.40
CA LEU A 151 12.75 18.15 -25.77
C LEU A 151 13.97 18.20 -24.83
N VAL A 152 15.05 18.87 -25.26
CA VAL A 152 16.24 19.03 -24.41
C VAL A 152 15.94 19.93 -23.21
N LEU A 153 15.22 21.05 -23.41
CA LEU A 153 14.81 21.94 -22.32
C LEU A 153 13.92 21.23 -21.29
N GLY A 154 12.93 20.46 -21.74
CA GLY A 154 12.04 19.71 -20.85
C GLY A 154 12.80 18.75 -19.95
N SER A 155 13.69 17.96 -20.54
CA SER A 155 14.51 17.03 -19.77
C SER A 155 15.53 17.74 -18.86
N LEU A 156 16.02 18.92 -19.24
CA LEU A 156 16.89 19.71 -18.37
C LEU A 156 16.13 20.21 -17.13
N VAL A 157 14.85 20.53 -17.27
CA VAL A 157 13.98 20.90 -16.13
C VAL A 157 13.74 19.73 -15.19
N GLU A 158 13.52 18.55 -15.75
CA GLU A 158 13.23 17.33 -14.97
C GLU A 158 14.47 16.80 -14.23
N ASP A 159 15.61 16.67 -14.93
CA ASP A 159 16.79 15.94 -14.44
C ASP A 159 18.03 16.82 -14.22
N GLY A 160 18.00 18.10 -14.62
CA GLY A 160 19.22 18.89 -14.83
C GLY A 160 19.47 20.05 -13.88
N PHE A 161 18.47 20.56 -13.15
CA PHE A 161 18.66 21.71 -12.26
C PHE A 161 18.69 21.33 -10.78
N ASP A 162 19.65 21.88 -10.06
CA ASP A 162 19.59 22.00 -8.60
C ASP A 162 18.72 23.20 -8.17
N GLU A 163 18.27 23.21 -6.89
CA GLU A 163 17.38 24.24 -6.32
C GLU A 163 17.87 25.69 -6.56
N GLU A 164 19.16 25.96 -6.34
CA GLU A 164 19.75 27.30 -6.51
C GLU A 164 19.84 27.71 -7.98
N GLN A 165 20.13 26.75 -8.86
CA GLN A 165 20.34 26.99 -10.28
C GLN A 165 19.03 27.26 -11.01
N PHE A 166 17.99 26.50 -10.67
CA PHE A 166 16.65 26.71 -11.18
C PHE A 166 16.14 28.11 -10.82
N SER A 167 16.30 28.53 -9.57
CA SER A 167 15.89 29.85 -9.08
C SER A 167 16.47 31.01 -9.89
N GLY A 168 17.74 30.88 -10.33
CA GLY A 168 18.41 31.89 -11.14
C GLY A 168 17.97 31.94 -12.62
N SER A 169 17.44 30.84 -13.16
CA SER A 169 17.14 30.70 -14.60
C SER A 169 15.65 30.56 -14.91
N ALA A 170 14.79 30.36 -13.90
CA ALA A 170 13.37 30.08 -14.06
C ALA A 170 12.61 31.17 -14.83
N ILE A 171 12.90 32.45 -14.57
CA ILE A 171 12.23 33.56 -15.24
C ILE A 171 12.48 33.53 -16.76
N ASP A 172 13.74 33.37 -17.16
CA ASP A 172 14.12 33.40 -18.57
C ASP A 172 13.62 32.15 -19.30
N LEU A 173 13.65 31.00 -18.62
CA LEU A 173 13.10 29.74 -19.13
C LEU A 173 11.58 29.83 -19.36
N VAL A 174 10.82 30.25 -18.34
CA VAL A 174 9.35 30.34 -18.44
C VAL A 174 8.93 31.36 -19.49
N LYS A 175 9.63 32.50 -19.60
CA LYS A 175 9.39 33.49 -20.66
C LYS A 175 9.64 32.93 -22.06
N CYS A 176 10.73 32.18 -22.22
CA CYS A 176 11.08 31.54 -23.49
C CYS A 176 9.98 30.56 -23.94
N ILE A 177 9.51 29.73 -23.02
CA ILE A 177 8.44 28.75 -23.25
C ILE A 177 7.10 29.44 -23.54
N TYR A 178 6.78 30.54 -22.81
CA TYR A 178 5.55 31.30 -23.02
C TYR A 178 5.42 31.84 -24.46
N ILE A 179 6.51 32.36 -25.02
CA ILE A 179 6.53 32.86 -26.41
C ILE A 179 6.12 31.74 -27.39
N VAL A 180 6.56 30.51 -27.14
CA VAL A 180 6.21 29.36 -27.98
C VAL A 180 4.76 28.94 -27.78
N ALA A 181 4.27 28.93 -26.54
CA ALA A 181 2.92 28.49 -26.21
C ALA A 181 1.82 29.39 -26.83
N VAL A 182 2.04 30.70 -26.85
CA VAL A 182 1.07 31.70 -27.33
C VAL A 182 1.10 31.90 -28.84
N ASP A 183 2.21 31.57 -29.51
CA ASP A 183 2.34 31.76 -30.96
C ASP A 183 1.38 30.85 -31.75
N GLY A 184 0.30 31.44 -32.26
CA GLY A 184 -0.74 30.77 -33.04
C GLY A 184 -0.29 30.22 -34.39
N GLU A 185 0.88 30.64 -34.90
CA GLU A 185 1.45 30.12 -36.15
C GLU A 185 2.21 28.80 -35.93
N LYS A 186 2.51 28.44 -34.67
CA LYS A 186 3.20 27.18 -34.33
C LYS A 186 2.21 26.01 -34.30
N ARG A 187 2.74 24.80 -34.57
CA ARG A 187 1.96 23.56 -34.46
C ARG A 187 1.42 23.39 -33.04
N LEU A 188 0.17 22.96 -32.93
CA LEU A 188 -0.51 22.78 -31.66
C LEU A 188 0.20 21.78 -30.73
N THR A 189 0.79 20.71 -31.27
CA THR A 189 1.58 19.74 -30.48
C THR A 189 2.86 20.36 -29.92
N THR A 190 3.52 21.26 -30.64
CA THR A 190 4.69 22.01 -30.15
C THR A 190 4.28 23.01 -29.06
N ARG A 191 3.11 23.64 -29.19
CA ARG A 191 2.54 24.50 -28.14
C ARG A 191 2.18 23.69 -26.90
N ALA A 192 1.61 22.50 -27.06
CA ALA A 192 1.31 21.58 -25.97
C ALA A 192 2.58 21.14 -25.23
N LEU A 193 3.65 20.82 -25.96
CA LEU A 193 4.97 20.51 -25.40
C LEU A 193 5.54 21.70 -24.60
N ALA A 194 5.35 22.93 -25.07
CA ALA A 194 5.75 24.11 -24.30
C ALA A 194 4.99 24.18 -22.96
N VAL A 195 3.68 23.95 -22.96
CA VAL A 195 2.88 23.93 -21.71
C VAL A 195 3.29 22.78 -20.79
N SER A 196 3.65 21.61 -21.33
CA SER A 196 4.12 20.49 -20.50
C SER A 196 5.47 20.79 -19.81
N ILE A 197 6.38 21.49 -20.50
CA ILE A 197 7.64 21.95 -19.89
C ILE A 197 7.36 23.03 -18.83
N PHE A 198 6.42 23.94 -19.08
CA PHE A 198 5.98 24.88 -18.06
C PHE A 198 5.45 24.16 -16.82
N ARG A 199 4.64 23.10 -16.99
CA ARG A 199 4.19 22.27 -15.86
C ARG A 199 5.36 21.63 -15.12
N ALA A 200 6.34 21.05 -15.84
CA ALA A 200 7.54 20.49 -15.21
C ALA A 200 8.33 21.56 -14.42
N CYS A 201 8.35 22.82 -14.88
CA CYS A 201 8.95 23.91 -14.13
C CYS A 201 8.25 24.14 -12.78
N LEU A 202 6.93 23.93 -12.69
CA LEU A 202 6.18 24.04 -11.43
C LEU A 202 6.59 22.94 -10.43
N ASP A 203 6.87 21.73 -10.92
CA ASP A 203 7.36 20.63 -10.07
C ASP A 203 8.73 20.98 -9.46
N THR A 204 9.64 21.57 -10.24
CA THR A 204 10.93 22.07 -9.69
C THR A 204 10.71 23.24 -8.72
N MET A 205 9.72 24.11 -8.97
CA MET A 205 9.39 25.21 -8.04
C MET A 205 8.83 24.73 -6.71
N GLU A 206 8.07 23.64 -6.69
CA GLU A 206 7.54 23.03 -5.47
C GLU A 206 8.66 22.59 -4.53
N LEU A 207 9.74 22.00 -5.07
CA LEU A 207 10.92 21.63 -4.29
C LEU A 207 11.58 22.88 -3.67
N VAL A 208 11.78 23.93 -4.46
CA VAL A 208 12.41 25.19 -4.01
C VAL A 208 11.51 25.96 -3.03
N TYR A 209 10.19 25.83 -3.13
CA TYR A 209 9.24 26.50 -2.26
C TYR A 209 9.47 26.19 -0.78
N GLN A 210 9.93 24.97 -0.46
CA GLN A 210 10.28 24.55 0.91
C GLN A 210 11.42 25.39 1.49
N THR A 211 12.37 25.81 0.66
CA THR A 211 13.57 26.56 1.06
C THR A 211 13.36 28.09 0.97
N ASN A 212 12.58 28.58 0.00
CA ASN A 212 12.43 30.02 -0.27
C ASN A 212 11.00 30.47 -0.71
N LYS A 213 10.03 30.32 0.21
CA LYS A 213 8.59 30.66 0.02
C LYS A 213 8.30 32.06 -0.54
N ALA A 214 9.01 33.09 -0.09
CA ALA A 214 8.74 34.48 -0.49
C ALA A 214 9.09 34.76 -1.96
N SER A 215 10.25 34.29 -2.42
CA SER A 215 10.71 34.52 -3.79
C SER A 215 9.85 33.80 -4.82
N VAL A 216 9.46 32.56 -4.52
CA VAL A 216 8.63 31.74 -5.41
C VAL A 216 7.22 32.33 -5.52
N THR A 217 6.64 32.79 -4.40
CA THR A 217 5.29 33.39 -4.40
C THR A 217 5.22 34.65 -5.26
N GLN A 218 6.20 35.56 -5.14
CA GLN A 218 6.26 36.76 -5.97
C GLN A 218 6.38 36.42 -7.46
N PHE A 219 7.26 35.47 -7.79
CA PHE A 219 7.45 35.03 -9.17
C PHE A 219 6.18 34.44 -9.77
N MET A 220 5.46 33.61 -9.01
CA MET A 220 4.20 33.01 -9.47
C MET A 220 3.06 34.02 -9.63
N GLN A 221 3.02 35.09 -8.83
CA GLN A 221 2.09 36.20 -9.04
C GLN A 221 2.32 36.88 -10.40
N GLU A 222 3.58 37.20 -10.73
CA GLU A 222 3.94 37.81 -12.01
C GLU A 222 3.61 36.88 -13.20
N LEU A 223 3.87 35.57 -13.05
CA LEU A 223 3.53 34.58 -14.08
C LEU A 223 2.02 34.41 -14.26
N SER A 224 1.25 34.38 -13.18
CA SER A 224 -0.20 34.18 -13.21
C SER A 224 -0.90 35.25 -14.05
N GLU A 225 -0.48 36.51 -13.95
CA GLU A 225 -1.07 37.61 -14.74
C GLU A 225 -0.92 37.40 -16.26
N VAL A 226 0.17 36.76 -16.67
CA VAL A 226 0.53 36.55 -18.08
C VAL A 226 -0.05 35.24 -18.63
N TRP A 227 0.01 34.15 -17.86
CA TRP A 227 -0.43 32.83 -18.31
C TRP A 227 -1.94 32.61 -18.16
N SER A 228 -2.60 33.24 -17.18
CA SER A 228 -4.04 33.03 -16.95
C SER A 228 -4.94 33.38 -18.15
N PRO A 229 -4.74 34.51 -18.87
CA PRO A 229 -5.51 34.81 -20.07
C PRO A 229 -5.33 33.75 -21.17
N PHE A 230 -4.11 33.27 -21.36
CA PHE A 230 -3.79 32.23 -22.34
C PHE A 230 -4.49 30.90 -22.01
N PHE A 231 -4.47 30.49 -20.73
CA PHE A 231 -5.16 29.26 -20.31
C PHE A 231 -6.67 29.34 -20.58
N ILE A 232 -7.31 30.45 -20.23
CA ILE A 232 -8.75 30.65 -20.47
C ILE A 232 -9.06 30.66 -21.98
N GLU A 233 -8.22 31.28 -22.80
CA GLU A 233 -8.38 31.28 -24.27
C GLU A 233 -8.33 29.87 -24.84
N VAL A 234 -7.37 29.05 -24.41
CA VAL A 234 -7.22 27.65 -24.84
C VAL A 234 -8.41 26.81 -24.40
N LEU A 235 -8.87 26.96 -23.15
CA LEU A 235 -10.04 26.22 -22.65
C LEU A 235 -11.31 26.54 -23.46
N LYS A 236 -11.50 27.80 -23.86
CA LYS A 236 -12.63 28.26 -24.67
C LYS A 236 -12.54 27.88 -26.16
N MET A 237 -11.40 27.34 -26.62
CA MET A 237 -11.24 26.89 -28.01
C MET A 237 -12.19 25.71 -28.30
N PRO A 238 -13.06 25.78 -29.33
CA PRO A 238 -13.92 24.66 -29.67
C PRO A 238 -13.10 23.50 -30.26
N LEU A 239 -13.53 22.26 -30.01
CA LEU A 239 -12.95 21.12 -30.70
C LEU A 239 -13.19 21.23 -32.21
N PRO A 240 -12.20 20.87 -33.05
CA PRO A 240 -12.38 20.84 -34.50
C PRO A 240 -13.36 19.71 -34.89
N HIS A 241 -13.75 19.65 -36.16
CA HIS A 241 -14.61 18.57 -36.63
C HIS A 241 -13.92 17.22 -36.38
N MET A 242 -14.66 16.27 -35.79
CA MET A 242 -14.16 14.92 -35.52
C MET A 242 -13.66 14.30 -36.84
N PRO A 243 -12.41 13.82 -36.91
CA PRO A 243 -11.89 13.19 -38.12
C PRO A 243 -12.62 11.87 -38.38
N SER A 244 -12.84 11.51 -39.63
CA SER A 244 -13.35 10.19 -40.03
C SER A 244 -12.26 9.11 -39.90
N GLU A 245 -12.63 7.83 -39.80
CA GLU A 245 -11.68 6.71 -39.71
C GLU A 245 -10.67 6.68 -40.88
N GLU A 246 -11.12 7.07 -42.08
CA GLU A 246 -10.25 7.17 -43.26
C GLU A 246 -9.21 8.30 -43.09
N GLU A 247 -9.62 9.46 -42.56
CA GLU A 247 -8.71 10.60 -42.33
C GLU A 247 -7.69 10.35 -41.21
N GLU A 248 -8.06 9.55 -40.19
CA GLU A 248 -7.15 9.12 -39.13
C GLU A 248 -6.11 8.11 -39.64
N ASN A 249 -6.55 7.13 -40.43
CA ASN A 249 -5.67 6.13 -41.04
C ASN A 249 -4.67 6.77 -42.03
N GLU A 250 -5.13 7.79 -42.77
CA GLU A 250 -4.28 8.56 -43.68
C GLU A 250 -3.38 9.58 -42.97
N LYS A 251 -3.53 9.78 -41.64
CA LYS A 251 -2.84 10.81 -40.85
C LYS A 251 -2.96 12.19 -41.50
N GLY A 252 -4.17 12.54 -41.90
CA GLY A 252 -4.47 13.78 -42.57
C GLY A 252 -4.26 15.03 -41.69
N PRO A 253 -4.31 16.24 -42.28
CA PRO A 253 -4.19 17.48 -41.52
C PRO A 253 -5.32 17.70 -40.51
N ALA A 254 -6.50 17.10 -40.75
CA ALA A 254 -7.65 17.13 -39.84
C ALA A 254 -7.37 16.35 -38.55
N ASP A 255 -6.82 15.14 -38.65
CA ASP A 255 -6.40 14.30 -37.51
C ASP A 255 -5.30 14.99 -36.70
N SER A 256 -4.28 15.54 -37.36
CA SER A 256 -3.22 16.29 -36.67
C SER A 256 -3.74 17.53 -35.92
N ASN A 257 -4.77 18.20 -36.45
CA ASN A 257 -5.39 19.35 -35.78
C ASN A 257 -6.23 18.90 -34.58
N TRP A 258 -7.04 17.84 -34.74
CA TRP A 258 -7.82 17.24 -33.67
C TRP A 258 -6.95 16.83 -32.48
N ARG A 259 -5.94 15.99 -32.73
CA ARG A 259 -4.96 15.55 -31.71
C ARG A 259 -4.23 16.73 -31.06
N GLY A 260 -3.87 17.72 -31.87
CA GLY A 260 -3.16 18.91 -31.41
C GLY A 260 -3.97 19.77 -30.44
N VAL A 261 -5.27 20.00 -30.73
CA VAL A 261 -6.15 20.76 -29.83
C VAL A 261 -6.35 20.02 -28.51
N ILE A 262 -6.60 18.70 -28.56
CA ILE A 262 -6.77 17.88 -27.36
C ILE A 262 -5.52 17.93 -26.50
N ALA A 263 -4.35 17.62 -27.06
CA ALA A 263 -3.09 17.64 -26.33
C ALA A 263 -2.81 19.00 -25.67
N LEU A 264 -3.08 20.10 -26.39
CA LEU A 264 -2.90 21.45 -25.83
C LEU A 264 -3.85 21.72 -24.66
N LYS A 265 -5.14 21.39 -24.81
CA LYS A 265 -6.12 21.53 -23.71
C LYS A 265 -5.74 20.68 -22.50
N THR A 266 -5.36 19.41 -22.71
CA THR A 266 -4.98 18.49 -21.63
C THR A 266 -3.79 19.04 -20.83
N GLN A 267 -2.76 19.55 -21.51
CA GLN A 267 -1.61 20.15 -20.79
C GLN A 267 -1.98 21.44 -20.05
N VAL A 268 -2.91 22.26 -20.59
CA VAL A 268 -3.40 23.45 -19.89
C VAL A 268 -4.19 23.08 -18.64
N VAL A 269 -5.08 22.09 -18.70
CA VAL A 269 -5.83 21.62 -17.52
C VAL A 269 -4.88 21.07 -16.45
N LYS A 270 -3.91 20.22 -16.84
CA LYS A 270 -2.86 19.73 -15.93
C LYS A 270 -2.06 20.85 -15.26
N ALA A 271 -1.68 21.86 -16.03
CA ALA A 271 -0.96 23.01 -15.50
C ALA A 271 -1.83 23.82 -14.52
N LEU A 272 -3.11 24.03 -14.82
CA LEU A 272 -4.06 24.73 -13.95
C LEU A 272 -4.33 23.98 -12.64
N ASP A 273 -4.50 22.66 -12.70
CA ASP A 273 -4.69 21.83 -11.50
C ASP A 273 -3.45 21.88 -10.61
N LYS A 274 -2.25 21.75 -11.18
CA LYS A 274 -0.99 21.90 -10.42
C LYS A 274 -0.86 23.30 -9.79
N ILE A 275 -1.18 24.38 -10.52
CA ILE A 275 -1.17 25.74 -9.96
C ILE A 275 -2.19 25.87 -8.83
N HIS A 276 -3.38 25.27 -8.95
CA HIS A 276 -4.40 25.30 -7.91
C HIS A 276 -3.92 24.62 -6.63
N ASN A 277 -3.28 23.45 -6.76
CA ASN A 277 -2.79 22.68 -5.62
C ASN A 277 -1.58 23.34 -4.93
N LEU A 278 -0.69 23.99 -5.68
CA LEU A 278 0.49 24.66 -5.11
C LEU A 278 0.23 26.09 -4.64
N PHE A 279 -0.60 26.85 -5.37
CA PHE A 279 -0.81 28.28 -5.18
C PHE A 279 -2.28 28.69 -5.34
N PRO A 280 -3.20 28.19 -4.48
CA PRO A 280 -4.65 28.38 -4.64
C PRO A 280 -5.06 29.86 -4.67
N GLN A 281 -4.36 30.72 -3.92
CA GLN A 281 -4.61 32.15 -3.86
C GLN A 281 -4.52 32.85 -5.24
N LEU A 282 -3.66 32.35 -6.14
CA LEU A 282 -3.45 32.96 -7.47
C LEU A 282 -4.65 32.77 -8.41
N LEU A 283 -5.40 31.67 -8.24
CA LEU A 283 -6.54 31.35 -9.09
C LEU A 283 -7.88 31.77 -8.46
N SER A 284 -7.90 32.06 -7.15
CA SER A 284 -9.08 32.50 -6.39
C SER A 284 -9.97 33.56 -7.07
N PRO A 285 -9.46 34.64 -7.72
CA PRO A 285 -10.33 35.63 -8.35
C PRO A 285 -11.02 35.14 -9.62
N ARG A 286 -10.55 34.05 -10.23
CA ARG A 286 -11.04 33.53 -11.52
C ARG A 286 -11.65 32.13 -11.43
N THR A 287 -11.71 31.55 -10.23
CA THR A 287 -12.21 30.19 -9.99
C THR A 287 -13.59 29.94 -10.58
N LEU A 288 -14.50 30.93 -10.49
CA LEU A 288 -15.86 30.81 -11.07
C LEU A 288 -15.87 30.76 -12.61
N GLU A 289 -15.04 31.56 -13.27
CA GLU A 289 -14.92 31.56 -14.74
C GLU A 289 -14.28 30.26 -15.24
N LEU A 290 -13.28 29.75 -14.51
CA LEU A 290 -12.66 28.48 -14.81
C LEU A 290 -13.67 27.34 -14.69
N PHE A 291 -14.42 27.29 -13.58
CA PHE A 291 -15.46 26.29 -13.36
C PHE A 291 -16.51 26.29 -14.48
N SER A 292 -17.06 27.46 -14.85
CA SER A 292 -18.05 27.53 -15.92
C SER A 292 -17.47 27.11 -17.28
N THR A 293 -16.23 27.48 -17.57
CA THR A 293 -15.59 27.17 -18.86
C THR A 293 -15.35 25.66 -19.00
N ILE A 294 -14.83 24.99 -17.96
CA ILE A 294 -14.58 23.55 -17.99
C ILE A 294 -15.90 22.78 -18.01
N TRP A 295 -16.90 23.27 -17.28
CA TRP A 295 -18.23 22.68 -17.30
C TRP A 295 -18.87 22.71 -18.69
N GLU A 296 -18.80 23.85 -19.38
CA GLU A 296 -19.26 23.96 -20.78
C GLU A 296 -18.44 23.06 -21.73
N SER A 297 -17.13 22.95 -21.50
CA SER A 297 -16.23 22.06 -22.25
C SER A 297 -16.65 20.59 -22.13
N LEU A 298 -16.84 20.09 -20.90
CA LEU A 298 -17.30 18.72 -20.64
C LEU A 298 -18.67 18.44 -21.26
N GLN A 299 -19.60 19.39 -21.25
CA GLN A 299 -20.90 19.20 -21.92
C GLN A 299 -20.76 19.11 -23.45
N ALA A 300 -19.86 19.90 -24.04
CA ALA A 300 -19.61 19.88 -25.48
C ALA A 300 -18.88 18.60 -25.93
N HIS A 301 -18.00 18.06 -25.10
CA HIS A 301 -17.20 16.86 -25.38
C HIS A 301 -17.99 15.54 -25.29
N LEU A 302 -19.15 15.54 -24.62
CA LEU A 302 -19.89 14.31 -24.31
C LEU A 302 -20.37 13.55 -25.55
N SER A 303 -20.98 14.26 -26.52
CA SER A 303 -21.48 13.61 -27.74
C SER A 303 -20.35 13.03 -28.62
N PRO A 304 -19.24 13.76 -28.85
CA PRO A 304 -18.05 13.19 -29.48
C PRO A 304 -17.49 11.96 -28.75
N TYR A 305 -17.35 12.03 -27.43
CA TYR A 305 -16.84 10.95 -26.60
C TYR A 305 -17.65 9.67 -26.75
N LEU A 306 -18.99 9.77 -26.62
CA LEU A 306 -19.88 8.62 -26.75
C LEU A 306 -19.79 7.99 -28.15
N THR A 307 -19.71 8.81 -29.20
CA THR A 307 -19.62 8.32 -30.59
C THR A 307 -18.31 7.56 -30.84
N MET A 308 -17.20 8.01 -30.26
CA MET A 308 -15.88 7.42 -30.49
C MET A 308 -15.66 6.12 -29.72
N TYR A 309 -16.06 6.06 -28.44
CA TYR A 309 -15.66 4.95 -27.55
C TYR A 309 -16.79 4.00 -27.16
N THR A 310 -18.05 4.49 -27.11
CA THR A 310 -19.22 3.68 -26.69
C THR A 310 -20.11 3.25 -27.85
N GLY A 311 -20.04 3.96 -28.98
CA GLY A 311 -20.83 3.73 -30.19
C GLY A 311 -20.08 2.98 -31.30
N ASP A 312 -20.60 3.07 -32.52
CA ASP A 312 -20.24 2.20 -33.66
C ASP A 312 -18.78 2.31 -34.15
N GLN A 313 -18.02 3.34 -33.78
CA GLN A 313 -16.68 3.62 -34.33
C GLN A 313 -15.51 2.93 -33.58
N GLN A 314 -15.76 2.39 -32.37
CA GLN A 314 -14.81 1.57 -31.60
C GLN A 314 -13.34 2.05 -31.66
N ARG A 315 -13.10 3.34 -31.39
CA ARG A 315 -11.75 3.93 -31.51
C ARG A 315 -10.88 3.58 -30.30
N GLN A 316 -9.57 3.56 -30.55
CA GLN A 316 -8.58 3.29 -29.51
C GLN A 316 -8.46 4.45 -28.51
N SER A 317 -8.64 4.15 -27.21
CA SER A 317 -8.47 5.11 -26.11
C SER A 317 -7.04 5.10 -25.56
N ARG A 318 -6.71 6.01 -24.64
CA ARG A 318 -5.45 6.01 -23.85
C ARG A 318 -4.17 6.02 -24.70
N MET A 319 -4.10 6.89 -25.71
CA MET A 319 -2.94 6.97 -26.63
C MET A 319 -2.10 8.24 -26.44
N ASP A 320 -0.79 8.04 -26.48
CA ASP A 320 0.22 9.10 -26.43
C ASP A 320 0.94 9.28 -27.78
N ASP A 321 1.32 10.52 -28.10
CA ASP A 321 2.20 10.79 -29.24
C ASP A 321 3.64 10.34 -28.92
N ALA A 322 4.52 10.34 -29.92
CA ALA A 322 5.94 10.00 -29.78
C ALA A 322 6.68 10.81 -28.70
N ASP A 323 6.15 11.98 -28.32
CA ASP A 323 6.68 12.86 -27.28
C ASP A 323 6.04 12.61 -25.89
N ARG A 324 5.27 11.52 -25.72
CA ARG A 324 4.51 11.19 -24.50
C ARG A 324 3.46 12.24 -24.13
N LEU A 325 2.91 12.90 -25.14
CA LEU A 325 1.80 13.83 -24.96
C LEU A 325 0.48 13.07 -25.19
N PRO A 326 -0.42 13.05 -24.17
CA PRO A 326 -1.74 12.46 -24.34
C PRO A 326 -2.55 13.29 -25.34
N TYR A 327 -3.13 12.64 -26.34
CA TYR A 327 -3.88 13.32 -27.40
C TYR A 327 -5.31 12.80 -27.59
N THR A 328 -5.70 11.77 -26.84
CA THR A 328 -7.03 11.16 -26.93
C THR A 328 -8.03 11.89 -26.04
N LEU A 329 -9.30 11.88 -26.47
CA LEU A 329 -10.35 12.68 -25.83
C LEU A 329 -10.68 12.20 -24.40
N ASP A 330 -10.48 10.91 -24.11
CA ASP A 330 -10.65 10.32 -22.78
C ASP A 330 -9.69 10.95 -21.76
N TYR A 331 -8.41 11.14 -22.11
CA TYR A 331 -7.47 11.82 -21.22
C TYR A 331 -7.87 13.27 -20.96
N LEU A 332 -8.36 14.00 -21.96
CA LEU A 332 -8.85 15.36 -21.72
C LEU A 332 -10.05 15.37 -20.76
N VAL A 333 -11.00 14.46 -20.95
CA VAL A 333 -12.19 14.34 -20.09
C VAL A 333 -11.80 14.00 -18.65
N ILE A 334 -10.87 13.05 -18.45
CA ILE A 334 -10.38 12.67 -17.12
C ILE A 334 -9.81 13.90 -16.40
N GLU A 335 -8.90 14.62 -17.04
CA GLU A 335 -8.27 15.80 -16.43
C GLU A 335 -9.28 16.94 -16.20
N GLU A 336 -10.25 17.14 -17.09
CA GLU A 336 -11.34 18.12 -16.90
C GLU A 336 -12.24 17.72 -15.71
N LEU A 337 -12.56 16.43 -15.55
CA LEU A 337 -13.35 15.92 -14.42
C LEU A 337 -12.61 16.08 -13.09
N ASP A 338 -11.33 15.73 -13.04
CA ASP A 338 -10.50 15.87 -11.84
C ASP A 338 -10.34 17.33 -11.46
N TYR A 339 -10.09 18.20 -12.43
CA TYR A 339 -9.99 19.62 -12.13
C TYR A 339 -11.31 20.22 -11.65
N ILE A 340 -12.46 19.78 -12.18
CA ILE A 340 -13.77 20.16 -11.62
C ILE A 340 -13.91 19.69 -10.17
N GLN A 341 -13.47 18.47 -9.84
CA GLN A 341 -13.47 17.99 -8.47
C GLN A 341 -12.60 18.89 -7.59
N THR A 342 -11.40 19.27 -8.02
CA THR A 342 -10.51 20.22 -7.31
C THR A 342 -11.22 21.56 -7.09
N LEU A 343 -11.84 22.13 -8.12
CA LEU A 343 -12.59 23.39 -8.04
C LEU A 343 -13.79 23.30 -7.09
N LEU A 344 -14.51 22.18 -7.06
CA LEU A 344 -15.62 21.96 -6.13
C LEU A 344 -15.18 21.95 -4.66
N ASN A 345 -13.91 21.68 -4.35
CA ASN A 345 -13.40 21.78 -2.98
C ASN A 345 -13.35 23.24 -2.48
N THR A 346 -13.22 24.22 -3.39
CA THR A 346 -13.08 25.64 -3.03
C THR A 346 -14.36 26.21 -2.40
N SER A 347 -14.23 26.88 -1.26
CA SER A 347 -15.34 27.49 -0.50
C SER A 347 -16.17 28.48 -1.33
N ILE A 348 -15.54 29.22 -2.24
CA ILE A 348 -16.18 30.19 -3.15
C ILE A 348 -17.24 29.51 -4.02
N ILE A 349 -16.88 28.37 -4.63
CA ILE A 349 -17.80 27.63 -5.52
C ILE A 349 -18.92 27.01 -4.70
N LYS A 350 -18.60 26.40 -3.54
CA LYS A 350 -19.62 25.83 -2.64
C LYS A 350 -20.67 26.86 -2.27
N ARG A 351 -20.25 28.06 -1.85
CA ARG A 351 -21.17 29.15 -1.49
C ARG A 351 -22.06 29.57 -2.66
N GLU A 352 -21.51 29.71 -3.86
CA GLU A 352 -22.29 30.07 -5.04
C GLU A 352 -23.29 28.98 -5.42
N LEU A 353 -22.87 27.71 -5.39
CA LEU A 353 -23.73 26.56 -5.68
C LEU A 353 -24.84 26.38 -4.64
N ASP A 354 -24.55 26.62 -3.35
CA ASP A 354 -25.54 26.62 -2.27
C ASP A 354 -26.56 27.75 -2.42
N VAL A 355 -26.12 28.94 -2.83
CA VAL A 355 -27.01 30.07 -3.15
C VAL A 355 -27.94 29.72 -4.33
N GLN A 356 -27.46 28.95 -5.30
CA GLN A 356 -28.27 28.48 -6.43
C GLN A 356 -29.26 27.36 -6.05
N LEU A 357 -28.95 26.58 -5.01
CA LEU A 357 -29.86 25.58 -4.42
C LEU A 357 -30.88 26.18 -3.45
N ALA A 358 -30.71 27.44 -3.04
CA ALA A 358 -31.60 28.08 -2.07
C ALA A 358 -33.05 28.14 -2.60
N PRO A 359 -34.05 27.78 -1.78
CA PRO A 359 -35.45 27.64 -2.20
C PRO A 359 -36.08 28.95 -2.72
N GLU A 360 -35.52 30.11 -2.42
CA GLU A 360 -36.02 31.43 -2.86
C GLU A 360 -35.87 31.67 -4.38
N ARG A 361 -34.87 31.07 -5.04
CA ARG A 361 -34.63 31.24 -6.50
C ARG A 361 -35.22 30.12 -7.36
N MET A 362 -35.66 29.02 -6.77
CA MET A 362 -36.36 27.92 -7.48
C MET A 362 -37.76 28.29 -8.00
N THR A 363 -38.25 29.50 -7.71
CA THR A 363 -39.59 29.97 -8.08
C THR A 363 -39.74 30.39 -9.56
N ASN A 364 -38.65 30.58 -10.30
CA ASN A 364 -38.68 31.04 -11.71
C ASN A 364 -38.12 30.04 -12.74
N GLY A 365 -37.74 28.82 -12.32
CA GLY A 365 -37.34 27.73 -13.21
C GLY A 365 -38.22 26.50 -13.01
N ALA A 366 -38.45 25.70 -14.05
CA ALA A 366 -39.19 24.45 -13.92
C ALA A 366 -38.56 23.56 -12.82
N PRO A 367 -39.34 22.81 -12.02
CA PRO A 367 -38.85 21.96 -10.93
C PRO A 367 -37.98 20.75 -11.38
N ASN A 368 -37.55 20.69 -12.64
CA ASN A 368 -37.08 19.46 -13.30
C ASN A 368 -35.63 19.50 -13.84
N SER A 369 -34.78 20.46 -13.47
CA SER A 369 -33.33 20.35 -13.74
C SER A 369 -32.49 21.22 -12.81
N THR A 370 -32.09 20.67 -11.66
CA THR A 370 -31.04 21.28 -10.83
C THR A 370 -29.68 21.19 -11.54
N TRP A 371 -28.72 22.05 -11.20
CA TRP A 371 -27.35 21.89 -11.70
C TRP A 371 -26.76 20.52 -11.31
N ILE A 372 -27.13 20.00 -10.12
CA ILE A 372 -26.77 18.66 -9.66
C ILE A 372 -27.26 17.61 -10.66
N GLN A 373 -28.51 17.69 -11.13
CA GLN A 373 -29.05 16.77 -12.11
C GLN A 373 -28.30 16.83 -13.45
N GLN A 374 -27.85 18.02 -13.87
CA GLN A 374 -27.03 18.17 -15.09
C GLN A 374 -25.63 17.58 -14.91
N ILE A 375 -25.01 17.76 -13.74
CA ILE A 375 -23.73 17.14 -13.40
C ILE A 375 -23.85 15.63 -13.40
N LEU A 376 -24.86 15.09 -12.73
CA LEU A 376 -25.09 13.64 -12.67
C LEU A 376 -25.44 13.06 -14.04
N ALA A 377 -26.21 13.75 -14.87
CA ALA A 377 -26.48 13.29 -16.24
C ALA A 377 -25.21 13.24 -17.10
N THR A 378 -24.33 14.22 -16.95
CA THR A 378 -23.04 14.25 -17.65
C THR A 378 -22.10 13.15 -17.13
N ALA A 379 -22.05 12.96 -15.81
CA ALA A 379 -21.27 11.91 -15.17
C ALA A 379 -21.74 10.51 -15.61
N VAL A 380 -23.05 10.28 -15.68
CA VAL A 380 -23.64 9.03 -16.23
C VAL A 380 -23.25 8.83 -17.68
N GLY A 381 -23.24 9.89 -18.49
CA GLY A 381 -22.79 9.85 -19.87
C GLY A 381 -21.35 9.35 -20.01
N TYR A 382 -20.42 9.93 -19.27
CA TYR A 382 -19.00 9.52 -19.29
C TYR A 382 -18.71 8.20 -18.58
N SER A 383 -19.60 7.76 -17.69
CA SER A 383 -19.46 6.49 -16.97
C SER A 383 -19.85 5.27 -17.81
N GLN A 384 -20.35 5.41 -19.03
CA GLN A 384 -20.72 4.26 -19.87
C GLN A 384 -19.51 3.37 -20.16
N ILE A 385 -19.73 2.04 -20.17
CA ILE A 385 -18.69 1.05 -20.45
C ILE A 385 -18.12 1.28 -21.86
N LEU A 386 -16.81 1.47 -21.94
CA LEU A 386 -16.10 1.60 -23.21
C LEU A 386 -16.07 0.25 -23.92
N THR A 387 -16.08 0.27 -25.25
CA THR A 387 -16.09 -0.99 -26.02
C THR A 387 -14.80 -1.80 -25.82
N GLU A 388 -13.66 -1.13 -25.63
CA GLU A 388 -12.39 -1.79 -25.30
C GLU A 388 -12.43 -2.46 -23.91
N ASP A 389 -13.02 -1.79 -22.93
CA ASP A 389 -13.15 -2.33 -21.57
C ASP A 389 -14.16 -3.51 -21.56
N GLU A 390 -15.21 -3.45 -22.38
CA GLU A 390 -16.18 -4.53 -22.60
C GLU A 390 -15.50 -5.80 -23.14
N GLU A 391 -14.69 -5.67 -24.20
CA GLU A 391 -13.93 -6.78 -24.78
C GLU A 391 -12.91 -7.34 -23.79
N LEU A 392 -12.27 -6.48 -22.98
CA LEU A 392 -11.31 -6.92 -21.97
C LEU A 392 -11.97 -7.70 -20.84
N TRP A 393 -13.12 -7.24 -20.36
CA TRP A 393 -13.87 -7.88 -19.27
C TRP A 393 -14.50 -9.22 -19.68
N GLU A 394 -14.89 -9.37 -20.96
CA GLU A 394 -15.34 -10.66 -21.51
C GLU A 394 -14.21 -11.71 -21.53
N VAL A 395 -12.95 -11.27 -21.71
CA VAL A 395 -11.77 -12.14 -21.73
C VAL A 395 -11.23 -12.43 -20.34
N ASP A 396 -11.20 -11.43 -19.45
CA ASP A 396 -10.64 -11.53 -18.11
C ASP A 396 -11.58 -10.92 -17.05
N ILE A 397 -12.19 -11.80 -16.28
CA ILE A 397 -13.11 -11.44 -15.20
C ILE A 397 -12.43 -10.72 -14.03
N ASN A 398 -11.11 -10.86 -13.83
CA ASN A 398 -10.41 -10.15 -12.75
C ASN A 398 -10.35 -8.66 -13.03
N VAL A 399 -10.18 -8.27 -14.29
CA VAL A 399 -10.18 -6.85 -14.67
C VAL A 399 -11.57 -6.24 -14.38
N PHE A 400 -12.64 -7.02 -14.56
CA PHE A 400 -13.98 -6.60 -14.13
C PHE A 400 -14.08 -6.51 -12.60
N LEU A 401 -13.60 -7.52 -11.86
CA LEU A 401 -13.70 -7.55 -10.39
C LEU A 401 -12.86 -6.48 -9.68
N SER A 402 -11.64 -6.24 -10.16
CA SER A 402 -10.80 -5.14 -9.69
C SER A 402 -11.52 -3.80 -9.92
N GLU A 403 -12.19 -3.62 -11.05
CA GLU A 403 -12.94 -2.38 -11.33
C GLU A 403 -14.16 -2.24 -10.40
N GLU A 404 -14.81 -3.36 -10.08
CA GLU A 404 -15.94 -3.38 -9.13
C GLU A 404 -15.56 -3.12 -7.68
N THR A 405 -14.38 -3.57 -7.27
CA THR A 405 -13.79 -3.31 -5.94
C THR A 405 -13.16 -1.92 -5.84
N SER A 406 -13.06 -1.19 -6.96
CA SER A 406 -12.32 0.07 -7.06
C SER A 406 -10.81 -0.08 -6.73
N GLU A 407 -10.26 -1.29 -6.91
CA GLU A 407 -8.84 -1.63 -6.72
C GLU A 407 -8.07 -1.70 -8.05
N THR A 408 -8.58 -1.07 -9.11
CA THR A 408 -7.89 -1.03 -10.41
C THR A 408 -6.71 -0.09 -10.45
N ALA A 409 -5.65 -0.52 -11.13
CA ALA A 409 -4.58 0.36 -11.58
C ALA A 409 -5.03 1.31 -12.72
N ASN A 410 -6.09 0.95 -13.44
CA ASN A 410 -6.58 1.68 -14.61
C ASN A 410 -7.54 2.80 -14.22
N TYR A 411 -7.04 4.02 -14.06
CA TYR A 411 -7.89 5.18 -13.83
C TYR A 411 -8.58 5.64 -15.13
N SER A 412 -9.90 5.55 -15.19
CA SER A 412 -10.73 5.92 -16.35
C SER A 412 -11.69 7.07 -16.06
N ALA A 413 -12.31 7.61 -17.12
CA ALA A 413 -13.37 8.62 -16.98
C ALA A 413 -14.55 8.13 -16.12
N ARG A 414 -14.80 6.81 -16.10
CA ARG A 414 -15.81 6.17 -15.25
C ARG A 414 -15.45 6.29 -13.77
N ASN A 415 -14.20 6.07 -13.39
CA ASN A 415 -13.72 6.25 -12.00
C ASN A 415 -13.76 7.74 -11.60
N ALA A 416 -13.34 8.65 -12.49
CA ALA A 416 -13.41 10.08 -12.25
C ALA A 416 -14.87 10.57 -12.03
N CYS A 417 -15.82 10.04 -12.80
CA CYS A 417 -17.24 10.34 -12.61
C CYS A 417 -17.82 9.76 -11.31
N ALA A 418 -17.39 8.57 -10.91
CA ALA A 418 -17.72 8.00 -9.61
C ALA A 418 -17.21 8.90 -8.47
N GLY A 419 -15.94 9.32 -8.53
CA GLY A 419 -15.33 10.26 -7.59
C GLY A 419 -16.07 11.60 -7.51
N LEU A 420 -16.48 12.14 -8.66
CA LEU A 420 -17.32 13.35 -8.70
C LEU A 420 -18.67 13.13 -7.98
N ALA A 421 -19.36 12.02 -8.24
CA ALA A 421 -20.66 11.74 -7.63
C ALA A 421 -20.59 11.50 -6.12
N THR A 422 -19.60 10.75 -5.63
CA THR A 422 -19.37 10.52 -4.19
C THR A 422 -18.98 11.83 -3.49
N LYS A 423 -18.15 12.66 -4.13
CA LYS A 423 -17.79 13.98 -3.62
C LYS A 423 -19.00 14.91 -3.47
N LEU A 424 -19.91 14.94 -4.45
CA LEU A 424 -21.17 15.68 -4.32
C LEU A 424 -22.01 15.18 -3.13
N CYS A 425 -22.01 13.86 -2.88
CA CYS A 425 -22.71 13.25 -1.75
C CYS A 425 -22.10 13.65 -0.40
N SER A 426 -20.76 13.75 -0.31
CA SER A 426 -20.06 14.16 0.91
C SER A 426 -20.56 15.52 1.44
N TYR A 427 -20.91 16.45 0.56
CA TYR A 427 -21.39 17.81 0.88
C TYR A 427 -22.88 17.91 1.29
N ASN A 428 -23.57 16.79 1.53
CA ASN A 428 -24.99 16.74 1.92
C ASN A 428 -25.99 17.29 0.86
N TRP A 429 -25.60 17.40 -0.40
CA TRP A 429 -26.52 17.77 -1.47
C TRP A 429 -27.48 16.62 -1.82
N PRO A 430 -28.69 16.90 -2.38
CA PRO A 430 -29.70 15.90 -2.71
C PRO A 430 -29.33 15.10 -3.99
N VAL A 431 -28.23 14.35 -3.92
CA VAL A 431 -27.66 13.58 -5.03
C VAL A 431 -28.56 12.39 -5.39
N LEU A 432 -29.07 11.66 -4.40
CA LEU A 432 -29.92 10.48 -4.64
C LEU A 432 -31.25 10.84 -5.33
N GLU A 433 -31.89 11.95 -4.94
CA GLU A 433 -33.11 12.45 -5.56
C GLU A 433 -32.86 12.96 -6.98
N SER A 434 -31.76 13.67 -7.17
CA SER A 434 -31.37 14.23 -8.48
C SER A 434 -31.00 13.12 -9.47
N LEU A 435 -30.26 12.10 -9.00
CA LEU A 435 -29.96 10.91 -9.79
C LEU A 435 -31.24 10.12 -10.13
N LEU A 436 -32.22 10.07 -9.23
CA LEU A 436 -33.47 9.34 -9.46
C LEU A 436 -34.33 10.03 -10.52
N ALA A 437 -34.33 11.37 -10.53
CA ALA A 437 -35.00 12.13 -11.57
C ALA A 437 -34.41 11.82 -12.95
N HIS A 438 -33.08 11.73 -13.05
CA HIS A 438 -32.41 11.34 -14.28
C HIS A 438 -32.61 9.85 -14.63
N SER A 439 -32.53 8.93 -13.66
CA SER A 439 -32.74 7.50 -13.89
C SER A 439 -34.12 7.22 -14.47
N LYS A 440 -35.17 7.90 -14.01
CA LYS A 440 -36.52 7.79 -14.58
C LYS A 440 -36.54 8.16 -16.05
N THR A 441 -35.83 9.22 -16.45
CA THR A 441 -35.76 9.61 -17.87
C THR A 441 -35.06 8.56 -18.74
N VAL A 442 -34.04 7.89 -18.20
CA VAL A 442 -33.28 6.84 -18.93
C VAL A 442 -34.05 5.52 -19.00
N PHE A 443 -34.69 5.09 -17.90
CA PHE A 443 -35.39 3.80 -17.84
C PHE A 443 -36.79 3.84 -18.46
N GLU A 444 -37.51 4.97 -18.36
CA GLU A 444 -38.84 5.15 -18.95
C GLU A 444 -38.79 5.77 -20.37
N GLY A 445 -37.64 6.33 -20.76
CA GLY A 445 -37.38 6.83 -22.09
C GLY A 445 -37.33 5.72 -23.14
N GLY A 446 -38.02 5.91 -24.27
CA GLY A 446 -38.16 4.88 -25.31
C GLY A 446 -36.87 4.54 -26.10
N ALA A 447 -35.75 5.22 -25.87
CA ALA A 447 -34.46 4.94 -26.50
C ALA A 447 -33.62 4.08 -25.53
N SER A 448 -33.63 2.77 -25.72
CA SER A 448 -33.01 1.81 -24.80
C SER A 448 -31.53 1.59 -25.13
N ASN A 449 -30.64 2.45 -24.63
CA ASN A 449 -29.20 2.14 -24.58
C ASN A 449 -28.90 1.37 -23.28
N PRO A 450 -28.53 0.06 -23.34
CA PRO A 450 -28.22 -0.72 -22.14
C PRO A 450 -27.00 -0.19 -21.39
N LYS A 451 -26.02 0.41 -22.10
CA LYS A 451 -24.81 1.00 -21.49
C LYS A 451 -25.13 2.21 -20.61
N GLU A 452 -26.09 3.03 -21.02
CA GLU A 452 -26.54 4.19 -20.23
C GLU A 452 -27.30 3.75 -18.97
N LYS A 453 -28.16 2.71 -19.08
CA LYS A 453 -28.84 2.12 -17.91
C LYS A 453 -27.84 1.51 -16.92
N GLU A 454 -26.80 0.87 -17.44
CA GLU A 454 -25.72 0.30 -16.63
C GLU A 454 -24.96 1.41 -15.89
N ALA A 455 -24.59 2.49 -16.58
CA ALA A 455 -23.85 3.61 -16.00
C ALA A 455 -24.63 4.31 -14.88
N VAL A 456 -25.96 4.47 -15.03
CA VAL A 456 -26.82 4.99 -13.96
C VAL A 456 -26.72 4.14 -12.69
N LEU A 457 -26.77 2.81 -12.84
CA LEU A 457 -26.70 1.89 -11.70
C LEU A 457 -25.29 1.80 -11.11
N TYR A 458 -24.25 1.99 -11.91
CA TYR A 458 -22.87 2.10 -11.42
C TYR A 458 -22.68 3.35 -10.56
N VAL A 459 -23.07 4.52 -11.05
CA VAL A 459 -22.99 5.77 -10.27
C VAL A 459 -23.85 5.66 -9.00
N LEU A 460 -25.03 5.03 -9.08
CA LEU A 460 -25.86 4.75 -7.92
C LEU A 460 -25.14 3.89 -6.88
N LYS A 461 -24.50 2.79 -7.29
CA LYS A 461 -23.73 1.90 -6.40
C LYS A 461 -22.66 2.68 -5.64
N GLN A 462 -21.88 3.49 -6.33
CA GLN A 462 -20.80 4.30 -5.73
C GLN A 462 -21.36 5.33 -4.72
N VAL A 463 -22.45 6.00 -5.06
CA VAL A 463 -23.12 6.93 -4.13
C VAL A 463 -23.71 6.20 -2.91
N LEU A 464 -24.26 4.99 -3.09
CA LEU A 464 -24.81 4.20 -1.98
C LEU A 464 -23.73 3.69 -1.01
N GLU A 465 -22.54 3.35 -1.50
CA GLU A 465 -21.39 2.99 -0.66
C GLU A 465 -20.97 4.18 0.21
N GLU A 466 -20.91 5.39 -0.36
CA GLU A 466 -20.60 6.62 0.38
C GLU A 466 -21.72 7.03 1.37
N VAL A 467 -22.98 6.83 1.00
CA VAL A 467 -24.10 7.04 1.93
C VAL A 467 -24.04 6.06 3.12
N SER A 468 -23.57 4.84 2.87
CA SER A 468 -23.40 3.81 3.90
C SER A 468 -22.24 4.13 4.83
N SER A 469 -21.13 4.68 4.33
CA SER A 469 -19.98 5.10 5.15
C SER A 469 -20.35 6.23 6.13
N TYR A 470 -21.25 7.14 5.74
CA TYR A 470 -21.79 8.20 6.61
C TYR A 470 -23.05 7.80 7.40
N GLU A 471 -23.49 6.54 7.35
CA GLU A 471 -24.70 6.01 8.00
C GLU A 471 -25.99 6.84 7.72
N ARG A 472 -26.10 7.48 6.55
CA ARG A 472 -27.26 8.33 6.23
C ARG A 472 -28.43 7.48 5.71
N PRO A 473 -29.64 7.61 6.29
CA PRO A 473 -30.76 6.76 5.88
C PRO A 473 -31.31 7.11 4.50
N VAL A 474 -31.53 6.10 3.66
CA VAL A 474 -32.20 6.24 2.36
C VAL A 474 -33.72 6.23 2.56
N GLY A 475 -34.41 7.23 1.98
CA GLY A 475 -35.87 7.33 2.04
C GLY A 475 -36.58 6.14 1.37
N PRO A 476 -37.68 5.62 1.93
CA PRO A 476 -38.33 4.40 1.44
C PRO A 476 -38.89 4.54 0.00
N GLU A 477 -39.36 5.73 -0.38
CA GLU A 477 -39.87 6.00 -1.73
C GLU A 477 -38.75 5.96 -2.79
N ILE A 478 -37.59 6.52 -2.46
CA ILE A 478 -36.40 6.53 -3.30
C ILE A 478 -35.87 5.11 -3.46
N ALA A 479 -35.78 4.37 -2.36
CA ALA A 479 -35.34 2.98 -2.36
C ALA A 479 -36.24 2.09 -3.22
N GLN A 480 -37.58 2.22 -3.10
CA GLN A 480 -38.51 1.43 -3.92
C GLN A 480 -38.42 1.77 -5.42
N ALA A 481 -38.18 3.04 -5.76
CA ALA A 481 -38.04 3.46 -7.15
C ALA A 481 -36.76 2.87 -7.79
N TYR A 482 -35.61 2.96 -7.10
CA TYR A 482 -34.37 2.34 -7.59
C TYR A 482 -34.45 0.81 -7.65
N LEU A 483 -35.17 0.19 -6.71
CA LEU A 483 -35.41 -1.26 -6.76
C LEU A 483 -36.11 -1.68 -8.05
N SER A 484 -37.10 -0.90 -8.50
CA SER A 484 -37.80 -1.18 -9.77
C SER A 484 -36.87 -1.08 -10.98
N HIS A 485 -35.93 -0.14 -10.97
CA HIS A 485 -34.90 -0.01 -12.00
C HIS A 485 -33.91 -1.21 -11.98
N CYS A 486 -33.49 -1.65 -10.78
CA CYS A 486 -32.62 -2.83 -10.64
C CYS A 486 -33.31 -4.10 -11.15
N GLN A 487 -34.59 -4.32 -10.81
CA GLN A 487 -35.35 -5.47 -11.30
C GLN A 487 -35.53 -5.46 -12.83
N ALA A 488 -35.74 -4.27 -13.42
CA ALA A 488 -35.80 -4.13 -14.87
C ALA A 488 -34.45 -4.46 -15.53
N ALA A 489 -33.33 -4.07 -14.92
CA ALA A 489 -31.98 -4.40 -15.40
C ALA A 489 -31.67 -5.90 -15.31
N MET A 490 -32.07 -6.57 -14.21
CA MET A 490 -31.87 -8.01 -14.02
C MET A 490 -32.61 -8.86 -15.08
N GLN A 491 -33.74 -8.37 -15.60
CA GLN A 491 -34.56 -9.08 -16.59
C GLN A 491 -34.14 -8.82 -18.03
N ASP A 492 -33.15 -7.94 -18.26
CA ASP A 492 -32.74 -7.55 -19.61
C ASP A 492 -31.91 -8.64 -20.30
N SER A 493 -32.42 -9.18 -21.42
CA SER A 493 -31.76 -10.23 -22.20
C SER A 493 -30.64 -9.73 -23.11
N GLY A 494 -30.43 -8.41 -23.22
CA GLY A 494 -29.58 -7.82 -24.24
C GLY A 494 -28.11 -7.65 -23.85
N SER A 495 -27.82 -7.35 -22.57
CA SER A 495 -26.46 -7.10 -22.07
C SER A 495 -26.20 -7.83 -20.75
N GLU A 496 -25.12 -8.59 -20.68
CA GLU A 496 -24.69 -9.28 -19.45
C GLU A 496 -24.19 -8.32 -18.37
N PHE A 497 -23.48 -7.24 -18.75
CA PHE A 497 -23.01 -6.20 -17.84
C PHE A 497 -24.16 -5.47 -17.15
N LEU A 498 -25.25 -5.18 -17.88
CA LEU A 498 -26.45 -4.56 -17.29
C LEU A 498 -27.12 -5.50 -16.27
N ARG A 499 -27.20 -6.81 -16.57
CA ARG A 499 -27.75 -7.81 -15.64
C ARG A 499 -26.89 -7.91 -14.38
N ALA A 500 -25.57 -8.07 -14.55
CA ALA A 500 -24.60 -8.11 -13.46
C ALA A 500 -24.71 -6.86 -12.57
N ARG A 501 -24.74 -5.67 -13.19
CA ARG A 501 -24.92 -4.40 -12.49
C ARG A 501 -26.25 -4.31 -11.74
N GLY A 502 -27.32 -4.85 -12.31
CA GLY A 502 -28.63 -4.93 -11.65
C GLY A 502 -28.55 -5.66 -10.30
N PHE A 503 -27.87 -6.81 -10.26
CA PHE A 503 -27.61 -7.54 -9.01
C PHE A 503 -26.77 -6.72 -8.02
N ILE A 504 -25.65 -6.17 -8.47
CA ILE A 504 -24.71 -5.40 -7.62
C ILE A 504 -25.39 -4.17 -7.01
N ALA A 505 -26.09 -3.38 -7.82
CA ALA A 505 -26.79 -2.18 -7.35
C ALA A 505 -27.94 -2.53 -6.39
N ALA A 506 -28.65 -3.63 -6.60
CA ALA A 506 -29.68 -4.11 -5.66
C ALA A 506 -29.06 -4.53 -4.32
N GLY A 507 -27.90 -5.18 -4.34
CA GLY A 507 -27.09 -5.49 -3.16
C GLY A 507 -26.76 -4.25 -2.33
N ALA A 508 -26.16 -3.26 -2.97
CA ALA A 508 -25.78 -1.99 -2.34
C ALA A 508 -27.01 -1.27 -1.75
N LEU A 509 -28.13 -1.24 -2.48
CA LEU A 509 -29.36 -0.59 -2.05
C LEU A 509 -30.01 -1.26 -0.83
N ILE A 510 -29.94 -2.58 -0.75
CA ILE A 510 -30.45 -3.36 0.39
C ILE A 510 -29.57 -3.18 1.63
N THR A 511 -28.25 -3.06 1.44
CA THR A 511 -27.27 -2.87 2.51
C THR A 511 -27.26 -1.43 3.04
N ALA A 512 -27.66 -0.48 2.19
CA ALA A 512 -27.73 0.93 2.53
C ALA A 512 -28.56 1.18 3.80
N PRO A 513 -28.25 2.23 4.59
CA PRO A 513 -28.89 2.47 5.86
C PRO A 513 -30.39 2.69 5.65
N GLY A 514 -31.20 1.74 6.14
CA GLY A 514 -32.63 1.74 5.90
C GLY A 514 -33.22 0.39 6.28
N LYS A 515 -34.45 0.39 6.84
CA LYS A 515 -35.17 -0.85 7.16
C LYS A 515 -36.22 -1.22 6.11
N ALA A 516 -36.45 -0.36 5.12
CA ALA A 516 -37.59 -0.46 4.22
C ALA A 516 -37.54 -1.69 3.29
N LEU A 517 -36.36 -2.14 2.88
CA LEU A 517 -36.20 -3.23 1.90
C LEU A 517 -35.81 -4.59 2.50
N ARG A 518 -35.66 -4.68 3.84
CA ARG A 518 -35.18 -5.90 4.51
C ARG A 518 -36.11 -7.11 4.34
N ASP A 519 -37.40 -6.87 4.17
CA ASP A 519 -38.40 -7.92 3.99
C ASP A 519 -38.29 -8.60 2.61
N LEU A 520 -37.68 -7.94 1.62
CA LEU A 520 -37.54 -8.44 0.24
C LEU A 520 -36.24 -9.23 0.01
N VAL A 521 -35.29 -9.17 0.94
CA VAL A 521 -33.96 -9.80 0.81
C VAL A 521 -34.03 -11.30 0.48
N PRO A 522 -34.92 -12.12 1.09
CA PRO A 522 -35.01 -13.53 0.76
C PRO A 522 -35.40 -13.80 -0.71
N GLU A 523 -36.22 -12.94 -1.31
CA GLU A 523 -36.61 -13.07 -2.72
C GLU A 523 -35.43 -12.79 -3.65
N PHE A 524 -34.67 -11.72 -3.36
CA PHE A 524 -33.48 -11.36 -4.14
C PHE A 524 -32.32 -12.34 -3.96
N ALA A 525 -32.15 -12.90 -2.76
CA ALA A 525 -31.18 -13.98 -2.53
C ALA A 525 -31.51 -15.22 -3.37
N LEU A 526 -32.78 -15.62 -3.43
CA LEU A 526 -33.23 -16.72 -4.28
C LEU A 526 -33.06 -16.41 -5.78
N GLN A 527 -33.29 -15.18 -6.21
CA GLN A 527 -33.06 -14.76 -7.60
C GLN A 527 -31.56 -14.82 -7.95
N SER A 528 -30.69 -14.38 -7.05
CA SER A 528 -29.22 -14.43 -7.25
C SER A 528 -28.72 -15.88 -7.32
N LEU A 529 -29.24 -16.78 -6.47
CA LEU A 529 -28.91 -18.22 -6.54
C LEU A 529 -29.35 -18.86 -7.86
N LYS A 530 -30.55 -18.52 -8.36
CA LYS A 530 -31.01 -18.99 -9.68
C LYS A 530 -30.15 -18.46 -10.83
N ALA A 531 -29.69 -17.21 -10.73
CA ALA A 531 -28.78 -16.64 -11.72
C ALA A 531 -27.47 -17.42 -11.76
N ILE A 532 -26.91 -17.79 -10.61
CA ILE A 532 -25.68 -18.59 -10.55
C ILE A 532 -25.83 -19.96 -11.23
N GLU A 533 -26.98 -20.63 -11.08
CA GLU A 533 -27.20 -21.97 -11.65
C GLU A 533 -27.55 -21.98 -13.16
N HIS A 534 -28.18 -20.93 -13.67
CA HIS A 534 -28.81 -20.94 -15.00
C HIS A 534 -28.22 -19.93 -16.00
N GLU A 535 -27.50 -18.91 -15.54
CA GLU A 535 -26.86 -17.96 -16.46
C GLU A 535 -25.68 -18.59 -17.19
N SER A 536 -25.45 -18.11 -18.41
CA SER A 536 -24.31 -18.56 -19.23
C SER A 536 -23.04 -17.76 -18.95
N SER A 537 -23.19 -16.45 -18.71
CA SER A 537 -22.09 -15.51 -18.45
C SER A 537 -21.52 -15.65 -17.04
N ASP A 538 -20.19 -15.78 -16.95
CA ASP A 538 -19.50 -15.88 -15.66
C ASP A 538 -19.48 -14.55 -14.90
N ILE A 539 -19.48 -13.41 -15.60
CA ILE A 539 -19.60 -12.07 -15.01
C ILE A 539 -20.88 -11.96 -14.19
N VAL A 540 -22.01 -12.46 -14.70
CA VAL A 540 -23.30 -12.44 -13.98
C VAL A 540 -23.29 -13.41 -12.79
N LYS A 541 -22.71 -14.60 -12.95
CA LYS A 541 -22.60 -15.58 -11.86
C LYS A 541 -21.77 -15.03 -10.70
N VAL A 542 -20.59 -14.49 -10.97
CA VAL A 542 -19.68 -13.97 -9.96
C VAL A 542 -20.25 -12.71 -9.30
N SER A 543 -20.87 -11.81 -10.08
CA SER A 543 -21.58 -10.65 -9.54
C SER A 543 -22.71 -11.07 -8.59
N SER A 544 -23.47 -12.11 -8.96
CA SER A 544 -24.54 -12.67 -8.12
C SER A 544 -23.98 -13.30 -6.85
N MET A 545 -22.83 -13.98 -6.91
CA MET A 545 -22.14 -14.54 -5.73
C MET A 545 -21.68 -13.45 -4.78
N ARG A 546 -21.02 -12.40 -5.29
CA ARG A 546 -20.58 -11.25 -4.51
C ARG A 546 -21.75 -10.58 -3.76
N VAL A 547 -22.91 -10.48 -4.41
CA VAL A 547 -24.09 -9.87 -3.78
C VAL A 547 -24.71 -10.76 -2.68
N LEU A 548 -24.57 -12.09 -2.75
CA LEU A 548 -25.01 -12.98 -1.66
C LEU A 548 -24.29 -12.66 -0.34
N GLN A 549 -23.02 -12.25 -0.42
CA GLN A 549 -22.25 -11.78 0.74
C GLN A 549 -22.98 -10.65 1.48
N GLN A 550 -23.49 -9.68 0.74
CA GLN A 550 -24.20 -8.52 1.28
C GLN A 550 -25.55 -8.93 1.88
N TYR A 551 -26.29 -9.82 1.21
CA TYR A 551 -27.57 -10.31 1.71
C TYR A 551 -27.44 -11.12 3.01
N LEU A 552 -26.41 -11.96 3.13
CA LEU A 552 -26.17 -12.77 4.32
C LEU A 552 -25.90 -11.90 5.55
N LYS A 553 -25.21 -10.75 5.40
CA LYS A 553 -24.95 -9.80 6.48
C LYS A 553 -26.22 -9.09 6.99
N VAL A 554 -27.21 -8.89 6.12
CA VAL A 554 -28.45 -8.16 6.45
C VAL A 554 -29.55 -9.09 7.00
N LEU A 555 -29.57 -10.36 6.57
CA LEU A 555 -30.60 -11.32 6.96
C LEU A 555 -30.52 -11.69 8.46
N PRO A 556 -31.66 -11.85 9.15
CA PRO A 556 -31.67 -12.45 10.49
C PRO A 556 -31.10 -13.87 10.45
N ALA A 557 -30.33 -14.26 11.48
CA ALA A 557 -29.60 -15.53 11.54
C ALA A 557 -30.43 -16.76 11.15
N GLY A 558 -31.69 -16.86 11.60
CA GLY A 558 -32.55 -18.01 11.28
C GLY A 558 -32.98 -18.11 9.80
N ARG A 559 -33.01 -16.99 9.06
CA ARG A 559 -33.28 -16.97 7.62
C ARG A 559 -32.00 -17.12 6.79
N ALA A 560 -30.90 -16.54 7.25
CA ALA A 560 -29.59 -16.69 6.61
C ALA A 560 -29.16 -18.17 6.54
N GLN A 561 -29.48 -18.97 7.57
CA GLN A 561 -29.25 -20.43 7.58
C GLN A 561 -29.96 -21.18 6.44
N GLU A 562 -31.13 -20.72 5.98
CA GLU A 562 -31.85 -21.36 4.85
C GLU A 562 -31.07 -21.24 3.54
N PHE A 563 -30.31 -20.15 3.37
CA PHE A 563 -29.55 -19.86 2.16
C PHE A 563 -28.10 -20.36 2.22
N GLN A 564 -27.55 -20.56 3.41
CA GLN A 564 -26.16 -21.00 3.62
C GLN A 564 -25.79 -22.23 2.78
N VAL A 565 -26.60 -23.30 2.83
CA VAL A 565 -26.33 -24.54 2.09
C VAL A 565 -26.39 -24.33 0.58
N GLN A 566 -27.32 -23.49 0.12
CA GLN A 566 -27.48 -23.18 -1.30
C GLN A 566 -26.31 -22.36 -1.83
N THR A 567 -25.82 -21.38 -1.06
CA THR A 567 -24.64 -20.57 -1.41
C THR A 567 -23.39 -21.44 -1.52
N VAL A 568 -23.14 -22.33 -0.55
CA VAL A 568 -21.99 -23.25 -0.60
C VAL A 568 -22.08 -24.18 -1.82
N ALA A 569 -23.28 -24.72 -2.11
CA ALA A 569 -23.49 -25.57 -3.28
C ALA A 569 -23.27 -24.82 -4.60
N ALA A 570 -23.68 -23.54 -4.67
CA ALA A 570 -23.50 -22.69 -5.83
C ALA A 570 -22.01 -22.41 -6.11
N ILE A 571 -21.22 -22.07 -5.08
CA ILE A 571 -19.76 -21.88 -5.18
C ILE A 571 -19.08 -23.19 -5.59
N SER A 572 -19.45 -24.32 -4.96
CA SER A 572 -18.90 -25.63 -5.30
C SER A 572 -19.21 -26.05 -6.75
N GLY A 573 -20.42 -25.77 -7.22
CA GLY A 573 -20.84 -26.01 -8.60
C GLY A 573 -20.03 -25.19 -9.61
N PHE A 574 -19.81 -23.91 -9.31
CA PHE A 574 -19.00 -23.02 -10.13
C PHE A 574 -17.53 -23.47 -10.20
N LEU A 575 -16.91 -23.82 -9.08
CA LEU A 575 -15.53 -24.33 -9.07
C LEU A 575 -15.40 -25.66 -9.82
N SER A 576 -16.45 -26.49 -9.83
CA SER A 576 -16.45 -27.76 -10.54
C SER A 576 -16.65 -27.62 -12.05
N SER A 577 -17.24 -26.51 -12.51
CA SER A 577 -17.52 -26.27 -13.93
C SER A 577 -16.39 -25.55 -14.68
N HIS A 578 -15.43 -24.96 -13.97
CA HIS A 578 -14.31 -24.20 -14.55
C HIS A 578 -12.99 -24.95 -14.38
N ASP A 579 -12.04 -24.66 -15.26
CA ASP A 579 -10.69 -25.19 -15.14
C ASP A 579 -9.96 -24.46 -14.00
N LEU A 580 -9.70 -25.19 -12.91
CA LEU A 580 -9.03 -24.67 -11.71
C LEU A 580 -7.59 -24.22 -11.99
N SER A 581 -6.99 -24.62 -13.12
CA SER A 581 -5.66 -24.15 -13.55
C SER A 581 -5.66 -22.76 -14.17
N GLU A 582 -6.73 -22.37 -14.86
CA GLU A 582 -6.92 -20.99 -15.35
C GLU A 582 -7.24 -20.05 -14.17
N ILE A 583 -7.92 -20.57 -13.14
CA ILE A 583 -8.25 -19.82 -11.91
C ILE A 583 -7.02 -19.49 -11.06
N ASN A 584 -5.91 -20.22 -11.23
CA ASN A 584 -4.67 -19.96 -10.51
C ASN A 584 -3.98 -18.66 -10.96
N ASP A 585 -4.31 -18.17 -12.16
CA ASP A 585 -3.87 -16.85 -12.66
C ASP A 585 -4.89 -15.74 -12.29
N THR A 586 -6.00 -16.08 -11.61
CA THR A 586 -7.10 -15.16 -11.26
C THR A 586 -7.23 -14.94 -9.75
N GLU A 587 -6.41 -14.05 -9.18
CA GLU A 587 -6.35 -13.78 -7.73
C GLU A 587 -7.66 -13.15 -7.19
N ASP A 588 -8.18 -12.10 -7.83
CA ASP A 588 -9.38 -11.36 -7.37
C ASP A 588 -10.65 -12.21 -7.35
N LEU A 589 -10.77 -13.14 -8.31
CA LEU A 589 -11.88 -14.08 -8.38
C LEU A 589 -11.86 -15.04 -7.18
N LEU A 590 -10.69 -15.60 -6.88
CA LEU A 590 -10.53 -16.50 -5.73
C LEU A 590 -10.87 -15.77 -4.42
N ASP A 591 -10.38 -14.54 -4.25
CA ASP A 591 -10.64 -13.75 -3.04
C ASP A 591 -12.14 -13.46 -2.89
N THR A 592 -12.82 -13.00 -3.93
CA THR A 592 -14.28 -12.76 -3.91
C THR A 592 -15.07 -14.02 -3.52
N LEU A 593 -14.65 -15.18 -4.04
CA LEU A 593 -15.28 -16.47 -3.72
C LEU A 593 -14.99 -16.89 -2.27
N VAL A 594 -13.77 -16.69 -1.75
CA VAL A 594 -13.41 -17.01 -0.36
C VAL A 594 -14.17 -16.12 0.60
N GLU A 595 -14.31 -14.83 0.30
CA GLU A 595 -15.11 -13.91 1.11
C GLU A 595 -16.58 -14.30 1.16
N THR A 596 -17.15 -14.65 0.01
CA THR A 596 -18.55 -15.10 -0.09
C THR A 596 -18.75 -16.41 0.70
N LEU A 597 -17.79 -17.33 0.60
CA LEU A 597 -17.80 -18.59 1.35
C LEU A 597 -17.66 -18.34 2.85
N ARG A 598 -16.75 -17.46 3.27
CA ARG A 598 -16.54 -17.04 4.68
C ARG A 598 -17.85 -16.55 5.27
N ASP A 599 -18.50 -15.58 4.62
CA ASP A 599 -19.69 -14.94 5.17
C ASP A 599 -20.90 -15.92 5.19
N ALA A 600 -20.97 -16.86 4.24
CA ALA A 600 -21.93 -17.97 4.28
C ALA A 600 -21.64 -18.93 5.45
N VAL A 601 -20.39 -19.34 5.64
CA VAL A 601 -19.97 -20.28 6.68
C VAL A 601 -20.12 -19.68 8.09
N MET A 602 -19.82 -18.40 8.25
CA MET A 602 -19.94 -17.68 9.53
C MET A 602 -21.38 -17.54 10.03
N THR A 603 -22.39 -17.76 9.18
CA THR A 603 -23.81 -17.72 9.57
C THR A 603 -24.16 -18.83 10.58
N ASP A 604 -23.84 -20.08 10.25
CA ASP A 604 -23.77 -21.17 11.24
C ASP A 604 -22.59 -22.10 10.93
N PRO A 605 -21.48 -21.94 11.66
CA PRO A 605 -20.29 -22.75 11.44
C PRO A 605 -20.52 -24.26 11.67
N THR A 606 -21.56 -24.68 12.41
CA THR A 606 -21.77 -26.13 12.69
C THR A 606 -22.15 -26.94 11.47
N LEU A 607 -22.75 -26.30 10.45
CA LEU A 607 -23.09 -26.96 9.19
C LEU A 607 -21.87 -27.43 8.40
N CYS A 608 -20.68 -26.86 8.65
CA CYS A 608 -19.43 -27.30 8.05
C CYS A 608 -19.06 -28.75 8.37
N LEU A 609 -19.61 -29.32 9.45
CA LEU A 609 -19.38 -30.72 9.79
C LEU A 609 -20.13 -31.66 8.84
N GLU A 610 -21.31 -31.26 8.37
CA GLU A 610 -22.20 -32.09 7.54
C GLU A 610 -22.06 -31.79 6.04
N HIS A 611 -21.71 -30.55 5.68
CA HIS A 611 -21.61 -30.09 4.29
C HIS A 611 -20.16 -29.93 3.78
N PRO A 612 -19.92 -29.91 2.46
CA PRO A 612 -18.58 -29.83 1.86
C PRO A 612 -17.93 -28.44 1.95
N ALA A 613 -18.43 -27.52 2.78
CA ALA A 613 -17.93 -26.14 2.86
C ALA A 613 -16.43 -26.05 3.17
N LEU A 614 -15.93 -26.90 4.08
CA LEU A 614 -14.49 -26.99 4.39
C LEU A 614 -13.68 -27.57 3.24
N ASP A 615 -14.25 -28.52 2.49
CA ASP A 615 -13.57 -29.12 1.35
C ASP A 615 -13.44 -28.09 0.21
N VAL A 616 -14.47 -27.26 0.01
CA VAL A 616 -14.43 -26.12 -0.91
C VAL A 616 -13.39 -25.10 -0.47
N LEU A 617 -13.37 -24.71 0.81
CA LEU A 617 -12.39 -23.78 1.36
C LEU A 617 -10.95 -24.28 1.14
N PHE A 618 -10.67 -25.55 1.41
CA PHE A 618 -9.34 -26.13 1.20
C PHE A 618 -8.99 -26.33 -0.27
N THR A 619 -9.97 -26.57 -1.13
CA THR A 619 -9.75 -26.59 -2.58
C THR A 619 -9.27 -25.21 -3.03
N MET A 620 -9.95 -24.15 -2.61
CA MET A 620 -9.55 -22.76 -2.92
C MET A 620 -8.20 -22.40 -2.30
N ALA A 621 -7.95 -22.84 -1.07
CA ALA A 621 -6.67 -22.68 -0.38
C ALA A 621 -5.51 -23.33 -1.17
N ALA A 622 -5.73 -24.51 -1.75
CA ALA A 622 -4.71 -25.21 -2.52
C ALA A 622 -4.29 -24.46 -3.80
N TYR A 623 -5.23 -23.79 -4.47
CA TYR A 623 -4.92 -22.98 -5.65
C TYR A 623 -4.42 -21.58 -5.27
N GLY A 624 -5.05 -20.93 -4.28
CA GLY A 624 -4.66 -19.62 -3.79
C GLY A 624 -3.44 -19.59 -2.86
N ALA A 625 -2.70 -20.69 -2.72
CA ALA A 625 -1.58 -20.78 -1.78
C ALA A 625 -0.45 -19.78 -2.09
N ARG A 626 -0.34 -19.32 -3.33
CA ARG A 626 0.64 -18.31 -3.76
C ARG A 626 0.20 -16.88 -3.47
N SER A 627 -1.12 -16.63 -3.42
CA SER A 627 -1.66 -15.31 -3.08
C SER A 627 -1.64 -15.11 -1.57
N TRP A 628 -1.04 -14.00 -1.14
CA TRP A 628 -0.98 -13.65 0.27
C TRP A 628 -2.38 -13.29 0.82
N GLN A 629 -3.23 -12.64 0.02
CA GLN A 629 -4.59 -12.25 0.39
C GLN A 629 -5.46 -13.48 0.59
N THR A 630 -5.48 -14.40 -0.37
CA THR A 630 -6.25 -15.64 -0.26
C THR A 630 -5.80 -16.45 0.95
N SER A 631 -4.48 -16.55 1.18
CA SER A 631 -3.92 -17.22 2.35
C SER A 631 -4.37 -16.59 3.66
N MET A 632 -4.35 -15.26 3.76
CA MET A 632 -4.84 -14.53 4.92
C MET A 632 -6.35 -14.79 5.15
N LEU A 633 -7.18 -14.63 4.12
CA LEU A 633 -8.63 -14.83 4.21
C LEU A 633 -9.00 -16.26 4.62
N VAL A 634 -8.31 -17.27 4.07
CA VAL A 634 -8.53 -18.68 4.43
C VAL A 634 -8.13 -18.93 5.89
N ASN A 635 -6.97 -18.43 6.34
CA ASN A 635 -6.52 -18.59 7.71
C ASN A 635 -7.51 -17.93 8.70
N GLU A 636 -7.94 -16.68 8.45
CA GLU A 636 -8.90 -15.98 9.33
C GLU A 636 -10.28 -16.65 9.36
N THR A 637 -10.73 -17.14 8.20
CA THR A 637 -11.98 -17.90 8.11
C THR A 637 -11.89 -19.17 8.93
N PHE A 638 -10.79 -19.91 8.80
CA PHE A 638 -10.58 -21.16 9.53
C PHE A 638 -10.37 -20.93 11.04
N GLU A 639 -9.67 -19.86 11.43
CA GLU A 639 -9.52 -19.37 12.80
C GLU A 639 -10.89 -19.12 13.45
N SER A 640 -11.76 -18.40 12.74
CA SER A 640 -13.12 -18.13 13.21
C SER A 640 -13.97 -19.40 13.34
N ILE A 641 -13.87 -20.34 12.38
CA ILE A 641 -14.57 -21.64 12.46
C ILE A 641 -14.09 -22.43 13.68
N THR A 642 -12.77 -22.57 13.86
CA THR A 642 -12.17 -23.38 14.94
C THR A 642 -12.49 -22.81 16.32
N SER A 643 -12.35 -21.49 16.51
CA SER A 643 -12.74 -20.76 17.71
C SER A 643 -14.21 -21.03 18.10
N ILE A 644 -15.14 -20.86 17.16
CA ILE A 644 -16.57 -21.07 17.41
C ILE A 644 -16.86 -22.55 17.71
N MET A 645 -16.25 -23.49 16.99
CA MET A 645 -16.42 -24.92 17.23
C MET A 645 -15.93 -25.34 18.62
N SER A 646 -14.78 -24.82 19.04
CA SER A 646 -14.19 -25.10 20.36
C SER A 646 -15.12 -24.61 21.49
N SER A 647 -15.68 -23.40 21.35
CA SER A 647 -16.63 -22.83 22.31
C SER A 647 -17.93 -23.65 22.48
N LYS A 648 -18.37 -24.38 21.43
CA LYS A 648 -19.59 -25.21 21.46
C LYS A 648 -19.39 -26.56 22.17
N GLY A 649 -18.15 -26.99 22.39
CA GLY A 649 -17.81 -28.17 23.19
C GLY A 649 -16.88 -29.20 22.53
N PRO A 650 -16.30 -30.11 23.31
CA PRO A 650 -15.21 -31.01 22.87
C PRO A 650 -15.65 -32.06 21.83
N GLU A 651 -16.91 -32.50 21.84
CA GLU A 651 -17.42 -33.46 20.85
C GLU A 651 -17.50 -32.84 19.44
N THR A 652 -17.88 -31.58 19.35
CA THR A 652 -17.96 -30.82 18.10
C THR A 652 -16.56 -30.59 17.52
N TYR A 653 -15.62 -30.21 18.38
CA TYR A 653 -14.21 -30.06 18.01
C TYR A 653 -13.58 -31.38 17.54
N ALA A 654 -13.88 -32.52 18.19
CA ALA A 654 -13.40 -33.82 17.75
C ALA A 654 -13.91 -34.21 16.34
N ARG A 655 -15.17 -33.89 16.02
CA ARG A 655 -15.72 -34.09 14.67
C ARG A 655 -15.02 -33.21 13.63
N LEU A 656 -14.74 -31.95 13.96
CA LEU A 656 -13.97 -31.06 13.09
C LEU A 656 -12.59 -31.64 12.78
N CYS A 657 -11.86 -32.05 13.81
CA CYS A 657 -10.54 -32.68 13.66
C CYS A 657 -10.60 -33.92 12.77
N SER A 658 -11.61 -34.78 12.93
CA SER A 658 -11.73 -35.99 12.10
C SER A 658 -11.93 -35.70 10.61
N LYS A 659 -12.49 -34.54 10.27
CA LYS A 659 -12.75 -34.12 8.88
C LYS A 659 -11.56 -33.37 8.27
N VAL A 660 -10.91 -32.52 9.06
CA VAL A 660 -9.87 -31.60 8.57
C VAL A 660 -8.48 -32.26 8.53
N LEU A 661 -8.14 -33.09 9.53
CA LEU A 661 -6.80 -33.68 9.64
C LEU A 661 -6.36 -34.48 8.39
N PRO A 662 -7.21 -35.31 7.75
CA PRO A 662 -6.81 -36.02 6.54
C PRO A 662 -6.43 -35.10 5.38
N SER A 663 -7.16 -34.00 5.18
CA SER A 663 -6.91 -33.04 4.11
C SER A 663 -5.61 -32.25 4.34
N LEU A 664 -5.41 -31.72 5.56
CA LEU A 664 -4.18 -30.98 5.90
C LEU A 664 -2.95 -31.89 5.87
N THR A 665 -3.06 -33.11 6.39
CA THR A 665 -1.92 -34.05 6.37
C THR A 665 -1.61 -34.59 4.98
N GLY A 666 -2.62 -34.70 4.11
CA GLY A 666 -2.45 -35.00 2.69
C GLY A 666 -1.79 -33.85 1.93
N ALA A 667 -2.16 -32.60 2.22
CA ALA A 667 -1.52 -31.42 1.64
C ALA A 667 -0.03 -31.35 1.97
N LEU A 668 0.36 -31.67 3.22
CA LEU A 668 1.77 -31.78 3.60
C LEU A 668 2.52 -32.88 2.83
N ASP A 669 1.89 -34.05 2.64
CA ASP A 669 2.52 -35.14 1.89
C ASP A 669 2.68 -34.78 0.40
N VAL A 670 1.71 -34.08 -0.18
CA VAL A 670 1.77 -33.61 -1.57
C VAL A 670 2.84 -32.52 -1.73
N GLY A 671 2.85 -31.51 -0.86
CA GLY A 671 3.83 -30.42 -0.91
C GLY A 671 5.27 -30.93 -0.73
N ASP A 672 5.47 -31.93 0.14
CA ASP A 672 6.78 -32.61 0.29
C ASP A 672 7.20 -33.40 -0.96
N MET A 673 6.25 -33.89 -1.77
CA MET A 673 6.52 -34.61 -3.03
C MET A 673 6.69 -33.68 -4.24
N THR A 674 5.98 -32.55 -4.28
CA THR A 674 5.97 -31.59 -5.41
C THR A 674 6.91 -30.40 -5.22
N SER A 675 7.53 -30.24 -4.05
CA SER A 675 8.33 -29.06 -3.66
C SER A 675 7.56 -27.73 -3.72
N GLU A 676 6.22 -27.78 -3.62
CA GLU A 676 5.38 -26.59 -3.49
C GLU A 676 5.38 -26.11 -2.04
N ASN A 677 6.35 -25.27 -1.69
CA ASN A 677 6.52 -24.77 -0.33
C ASN A 677 5.28 -24.01 0.19
N SER A 678 4.56 -23.29 -0.68
CA SER A 678 3.40 -22.46 -0.30
C SER A 678 2.19 -23.28 0.20
N LEU A 679 1.93 -24.45 -0.40
CA LEU A 679 0.87 -25.35 0.05
C LEU A 679 1.20 -25.93 1.42
N SER A 680 2.46 -26.35 1.61
CA SER A 680 2.93 -26.86 2.90
C SER A 680 2.84 -25.81 3.98
N ASP A 681 3.24 -24.56 3.70
CA ASP A 681 3.19 -23.46 4.66
C ASP A 681 1.74 -23.18 5.12
N MET A 682 0.83 -23.06 4.17
CA MET A 682 -0.59 -22.88 4.46
C MET A 682 -1.17 -24.04 5.29
N ALA A 683 -0.83 -25.29 4.95
CA ALA A 683 -1.29 -26.44 5.71
C ALA A 683 -0.77 -26.45 7.16
N VAL A 684 0.51 -26.07 7.39
CA VAL A 684 1.07 -25.97 8.74
C VAL A 684 0.46 -24.79 9.50
N SER A 685 0.23 -23.64 8.86
CA SER A 685 -0.47 -22.50 9.46
C SER A 685 -1.87 -22.90 9.96
N LEU A 686 -2.67 -23.54 9.12
CA LEU A 686 -4.00 -24.02 9.50
C LEU A 686 -3.96 -25.07 10.63
N LEU A 687 -2.91 -25.92 10.67
CA LEU A 687 -2.68 -26.84 11.79
C LEU A 687 -2.35 -26.11 13.10
N ALA A 688 -1.56 -25.03 13.03
CA ALA A 688 -1.24 -24.21 14.19
C ALA A 688 -2.51 -23.59 14.78
N THR A 689 -3.36 -23.00 13.93
CA THR A 689 -4.68 -22.48 14.33
C THR A 689 -5.59 -23.55 14.91
N LEU A 690 -5.61 -24.75 14.31
CA LEU A 690 -6.39 -25.87 14.84
C LEU A 690 -5.93 -26.28 16.24
N ALA A 691 -4.61 -26.29 16.49
CA ALA A 691 -4.03 -26.65 17.78
C ALA A 691 -4.24 -25.55 18.84
N GLU A 692 -4.17 -24.28 18.46
CA GLU A 692 -4.36 -23.12 19.35
C GLU A 692 -5.75 -23.06 19.99
N TYR A 693 -6.80 -23.37 19.22
CA TYR A 693 -8.17 -23.46 19.73
C TYR A 693 -8.56 -24.87 20.19
N GLY A 694 -7.58 -25.68 20.59
CA GLY A 694 -7.76 -27.06 21.02
C GLY A 694 -8.72 -27.23 22.19
N SER A 695 -9.48 -28.33 22.19
CA SER A 695 -10.25 -28.73 23.38
C SER A 695 -9.33 -29.36 24.44
N GLU A 696 -9.65 -29.16 25.72
CA GLU A 696 -8.99 -29.86 26.83
C GLU A 696 -9.92 -30.98 27.36
N PRO A 697 -9.61 -32.28 27.17
CA PRO A 697 -8.45 -32.88 26.49
C PRO A 697 -8.59 -32.91 24.95
N LEU A 698 -7.47 -33.16 24.26
CA LEU A 698 -7.42 -33.24 22.79
C LEU A 698 -8.06 -34.55 22.26
N PRO A 699 -8.56 -34.57 21.02
CA PRO A 699 -9.13 -35.77 20.41
C PRO A 699 -8.12 -36.94 20.32
N GLN A 700 -8.61 -38.17 20.52
CA GLN A 700 -7.79 -39.37 20.36
C GLN A 700 -7.30 -39.49 18.91
N GLY A 701 -5.98 -39.59 18.74
CA GLY A 701 -5.33 -39.68 17.41
C GLY A 701 -4.79 -38.36 16.87
N PHE A 702 -5.10 -37.21 17.49
CA PHE A 702 -4.58 -35.90 17.09
C PHE A 702 -3.04 -35.87 17.15
N VAL A 703 -2.48 -36.16 18.33
CA VAL A 703 -1.02 -36.23 18.56
C VAL A 703 -0.37 -37.32 17.69
N ALA A 704 -0.99 -38.49 17.59
CA ALA A 704 -0.43 -39.62 16.86
C ALA A 704 -0.30 -39.38 15.35
N THR A 705 -1.16 -38.53 14.78
CA THR A 705 -1.15 -38.21 13.35
C THR A 705 -0.21 -37.06 13.03
N LEU A 706 -0.18 -36.02 13.87
CA LEU A 706 0.56 -34.78 13.58
C LEU A 706 2.02 -34.82 14.01
N LEU A 707 2.32 -35.36 15.20
CA LEU A 707 3.65 -35.26 15.79
C LEU A 707 4.77 -35.89 14.93
N PRO A 708 4.58 -37.05 14.26
CA PRO A 708 5.59 -37.59 13.34
C PRO A 708 5.86 -36.71 12.13
N LYS A 709 4.81 -36.10 11.57
CA LYS A 709 4.90 -35.24 10.37
C LYS A 709 5.59 -33.92 10.71
N LEU A 710 5.18 -33.27 11.80
CA LEU A 710 5.81 -32.04 12.30
C LEU A 710 7.28 -32.27 12.67
N TYR A 711 7.60 -33.41 13.29
CA TYR A 711 8.98 -33.80 13.56
C TYR A 711 9.80 -33.90 12.28
N ARG A 712 9.27 -34.50 11.21
CA ARG A 712 9.99 -34.58 9.92
C ARG A 712 10.22 -33.19 9.31
N LEU A 713 9.19 -32.34 9.31
CA LEU A 713 9.25 -30.99 8.73
C LEU A 713 10.29 -30.10 9.44
N LEU A 714 10.35 -30.14 10.76
CA LEU A 714 11.28 -29.32 11.55
C LEU A 714 12.77 -29.70 11.35
N PHE A 715 13.05 -30.88 10.80
CA PHE A 715 14.42 -31.33 10.49
C PHE A 715 14.81 -31.08 9.02
N LEU A 716 13.89 -30.61 8.18
CA LEU A 716 14.16 -30.20 6.80
C LEU A 716 14.59 -28.72 6.74
N PRO A 717 15.44 -28.31 5.77
CA PRO A 717 15.80 -26.92 5.54
C PRO A 717 14.67 -26.20 4.79
N LEU A 718 13.58 -25.91 5.50
CA LEU A 718 12.39 -25.20 5.00
C LEU A 718 12.45 -23.69 5.31
N GLU A 719 11.45 -22.93 4.84
CA GLU A 719 11.28 -21.52 5.16
C GLU A 719 10.91 -21.30 6.63
N PHE A 720 11.24 -20.12 7.15
CA PHE A 720 11.08 -19.79 8.57
C PHE A 720 9.62 -19.83 9.05
N SER A 721 8.65 -19.51 8.18
CA SER A 721 7.21 -19.54 8.49
C SER A 721 6.75 -20.95 8.86
N VAL A 722 7.21 -21.95 8.12
CA VAL A 722 6.90 -23.36 8.37
C VAL A 722 7.48 -23.81 9.71
N HIS A 723 8.72 -23.44 10.03
CA HIS A 723 9.33 -23.77 11.32
C HIS A 723 8.60 -23.12 12.50
N GLN A 724 8.21 -21.86 12.37
CA GLN A 724 7.46 -21.14 13.39
C GLN A 724 6.08 -21.79 13.61
N SER A 725 5.28 -21.94 12.56
CA SER A 725 3.93 -22.51 12.62
C SER A 725 3.94 -23.96 13.14
N ALA A 726 4.93 -24.78 12.74
CA ALA A 726 5.09 -26.13 13.26
C ALA A 726 5.44 -26.13 14.76
N THR A 727 6.31 -25.21 15.20
CA THR A 727 6.69 -25.06 16.61
C THR A 727 5.49 -24.60 17.45
N ILE A 728 4.70 -23.65 16.96
CA ILE A 728 3.45 -23.18 17.59
C ILE A 728 2.46 -24.33 17.73
N THR A 729 2.30 -25.15 16.70
CA THR A 729 1.40 -26.33 16.73
C THR A 729 1.79 -27.27 17.87
N ILE A 730 3.08 -27.58 18.03
CA ILE A 730 3.58 -28.46 19.11
C ILE A 730 3.42 -27.80 20.48
N LYS A 731 3.67 -26.49 20.58
CA LYS A 731 3.46 -25.71 21.80
C LYS A 731 2.02 -25.86 22.29
N TYR A 732 1.02 -25.65 21.43
CA TYR A 732 -0.38 -25.75 21.84
C TYR A 732 -0.86 -27.18 22.09
N ILE A 733 -0.32 -28.18 21.40
CA ILE A 733 -0.56 -29.59 21.75
C ILE A 733 -0.17 -29.86 23.22
N LEU A 734 0.98 -29.32 23.64
CA LEU A 734 1.50 -29.48 24.99
C LEU A 734 0.70 -28.68 26.03
N VAL A 735 0.18 -27.50 25.67
CA VAL A 735 -0.67 -26.69 26.55
C VAL A 735 -1.95 -27.43 26.91
N HIS A 736 -2.65 -27.99 25.91
CA HIS A 736 -3.98 -28.58 26.06
C HIS A 736 -4.00 -30.05 26.51
N ASP A 737 -3.08 -30.90 26.03
CA ASP A 737 -3.02 -32.30 26.43
C ASP A 737 -1.59 -32.84 26.61
N PRO A 738 -0.92 -32.46 27.72
CA PRO A 738 0.41 -32.98 28.02
C PRO A 738 0.39 -34.49 28.31
N ALA A 739 -0.73 -35.04 28.81
CA ALA A 739 -0.83 -36.45 29.17
C ALA A 739 -0.78 -37.34 27.92
N GLN A 740 -1.49 -36.95 26.85
CA GLN A 740 -1.49 -37.65 25.57
C GLN A 740 -0.12 -37.57 24.88
N LEU A 741 0.55 -36.41 24.91
CA LEU A 741 1.88 -36.23 24.34
C LEU A 741 2.93 -37.09 25.06
N PHE A 742 2.93 -37.12 26.38
CA PHE A 742 3.89 -37.92 27.14
C PHE A 742 3.62 -39.43 27.09
N ALA A 743 2.37 -39.84 26.89
CA ALA A 743 2.02 -41.25 26.70
C ALA A 743 2.34 -41.77 25.29
N TRP A 744 2.53 -40.87 24.33
CA TRP A 744 2.82 -41.23 22.95
C TRP A 744 4.25 -41.75 22.79
N ARG A 745 4.39 -42.78 21.95
CA ARG A 745 5.67 -43.39 21.57
C ARG A 745 5.72 -43.49 20.07
N ASP A 746 6.85 -43.10 19.50
CA ASP A 746 7.05 -43.16 18.07
C ASP A 746 7.04 -44.63 17.59
N PRO A 747 6.14 -45.00 16.66
CA PRO A 747 6.10 -46.34 16.09
C PRO A 747 7.40 -46.76 15.39
N GLU A 748 8.17 -45.82 14.83
CA GLU A 748 9.37 -46.12 14.05
C GLU A 748 10.65 -46.15 14.91
N THR A 749 10.86 -45.14 15.75
CA THR A 749 12.09 -45.04 16.57
C THR A 749 11.93 -45.56 18.00
N GLY A 750 10.70 -45.75 18.48
CA GLY A 750 10.40 -46.16 19.85
C GLY A 750 10.67 -45.09 20.92
N LYS A 751 11.05 -43.87 20.51
CA LYS A 751 11.30 -42.73 21.40
C LYS A 751 10.01 -42.23 22.04
N GLU A 752 10.12 -41.73 23.26
CA GLU A 752 8.97 -41.15 23.97
C GLU A 752 8.68 -39.72 23.46
N GLY A 753 7.42 -39.28 23.53
CA GLY A 753 7.04 -37.94 23.07
C GLY A 753 7.82 -36.80 23.72
N LEU A 754 8.20 -36.96 25.00
CA LEU A 754 9.08 -36.01 25.71
C LEU A 754 10.46 -35.91 25.06
N GLU A 755 11.07 -37.03 24.68
CA GLU A 755 12.38 -37.07 24.04
C GLU A 755 12.35 -36.39 22.66
N ILE A 756 11.23 -36.55 21.93
CA ILE A 756 11.05 -35.93 20.61
C ILE A 756 10.93 -34.41 20.72
N VAL A 757 10.17 -33.89 21.68
CA VAL A 757 10.09 -32.43 21.90
C VAL A 757 11.46 -31.86 22.32
N LEU A 758 12.22 -32.57 23.16
CA LEU A 758 13.58 -32.15 23.53
C LEU A 758 14.53 -32.12 22.32
N LEU A 759 14.45 -33.11 21.42
CA LEU A 759 15.25 -33.13 20.19
C LEU A 759 14.88 -31.99 19.23
N ILE A 760 13.59 -31.61 19.18
CA ILE A 760 13.13 -30.47 18.39
C ILE A 760 13.70 -29.16 18.94
N ILE A 761 13.62 -28.96 20.26
CA ILE A 761 14.16 -27.75 20.89
C ILE A 761 15.68 -27.66 20.69
N ASP A 762 16.41 -28.78 20.85
CA ASP A 762 17.86 -28.83 20.62
C ASP A 762 18.22 -28.48 19.16
N ARG A 763 17.44 -28.97 18.18
CA ARG A 763 17.61 -28.63 16.77
C ARG A 763 17.38 -27.15 16.49
N LEU A 764 16.27 -26.59 16.97
CA LEU A 764 15.88 -25.20 16.71
C LEU A 764 16.78 -24.19 17.42
N LEU A 765 17.33 -24.54 18.60
CA LEU A 765 18.33 -23.72 19.29
C LEU A 765 19.75 -23.89 18.72
N GLY A 766 19.97 -24.87 17.85
CA GLY A 766 21.26 -25.13 17.22
C GLY A 766 21.75 -23.96 16.35
N PRO A 767 23.07 -23.77 16.19
CA PRO A 767 23.64 -22.65 15.42
C PRO A 767 23.33 -22.71 13.92
N GLU A 768 22.84 -23.84 13.41
CA GLU A 768 22.49 -24.03 12.00
C GLU A 768 21.16 -23.37 11.62
N VAL A 769 20.28 -23.13 12.59
CA VAL A 769 18.96 -22.51 12.36
C VAL A 769 19.06 -21.00 12.60
N ASP A 770 18.45 -20.21 11.72
CA ASP A 770 18.43 -18.76 11.83
C ASP A 770 17.48 -18.27 12.95
N ASP A 771 17.71 -17.04 13.43
CA ASP A 771 16.92 -16.43 14.51
C ASP A 771 15.42 -16.30 14.18
N SER A 772 15.05 -16.21 12.89
CA SER A 772 13.64 -16.13 12.48
C SER A 772 12.96 -17.47 12.65
N SER A 773 13.54 -18.54 12.10
CA SER A 773 12.99 -19.89 12.18
C SER A 773 12.89 -20.39 13.63
N ALA A 774 13.80 -19.97 14.49
CA ALA A 774 13.82 -20.31 15.92
C ALA A 774 12.93 -19.42 16.80
N ALA A 775 12.23 -18.41 16.25
CA ALA A 775 11.56 -17.38 17.05
C ALA A 775 10.62 -17.94 18.14
N GLU A 776 9.86 -18.99 17.84
CA GLU A 776 8.83 -19.57 18.71
C GLU A 776 9.34 -20.66 19.68
N VAL A 777 10.62 -21.05 19.56
CA VAL A 777 11.18 -22.15 20.36
C VAL A 777 11.20 -21.83 21.86
N GLY A 778 11.35 -20.53 22.21
CA GLY A 778 11.33 -20.08 23.59
C GLY A 778 9.99 -20.40 24.26
N GLY A 779 8.87 -20.10 23.59
CA GLY A 779 7.53 -20.42 24.07
C GLY A 779 7.32 -21.93 24.27
N LEU A 780 7.77 -22.75 23.32
CA LEU A 780 7.70 -24.21 23.46
C LEU A 780 8.54 -24.72 24.65
N ALA A 781 9.75 -24.19 24.85
CA ALA A 781 10.61 -24.57 25.95
C ALA A 781 10.00 -24.21 27.31
N VAL A 782 9.35 -23.06 27.43
CA VAL A 782 8.65 -22.63 28.65
C VAL A 782 7.53 -23.59 29.01
N GLU A 783 6.62 -23.85 28.06
CA GLU A 783 5.48 -24.74 28.28
C GLU A 783 5.93 -26.16 28.63
N LEU A 784 7.05 -26.63 28.06
CA LEU A 784 7.63 -27.93 28.40
C LEU A 784 8.06 -28.00 29.85
N VAL A 785 8.73 -26.95 30.36
CA VAL A 785 9.19 -26.93 31.74
C VAL A 785 8.01 -26.85 32.72
N GLU A 786 7.00 -26.04 32.41
CA GLU A 786 5.80 -25.90 33.25
C GLU A 786 4.96 -27.19 33.30
N LYS A 787 4.72 -27.84 32.16
CA LYS A 787 3.80 -29.00 32.08
C LYS A 787 4.47 -30.34 32.40
N ALA A 788 5.76 -30.53 32.08
CA ALA A 788 6.48 -31.75 32.43
C ALA A 788 6.94 -31.76 33.90
N GLY A 789 7.26 -30.58 34.43
CA GLY A 789 7.76 -30.40 35.80
C GLY A 789 9.16 -30.98 36.03
N ALA A 790 9.77 -30.61 37.16
CA ALA A 790 11.13 -31.02 37.52
C ALA A 790 11.29 -32.55 37.69
N GLU A 791 10.21 -33.26 38.07
CA GLU A 791 10.24 -34.70 38.32
C GLU A 791 10.40 -35.54 37.04
N ARG A 792 9.81 -35.12 35.91
CA ARG A 792 9.91 -35.84 34.63
C ARG A 792 11.09 -35.40 33.78
N LEU A 793 11.46 -34.12 33.85
CA LEU A 793 12.60 -33.58 33.10
C LEU A 793 13.95 -33.98 33.70
N GLY A 794 14.05 -34.14 35.03
CA GLY A 794 15.27 -34.60 35.70
C GLY A 794 16.54 -33.87 35.22
N PRO A 795 17.56 -34.57 34.67
CA PRO A 795 18.79 -33.95 34.19
C PRO A 795 18.63 -33.12 32.90
N TYR A 796 17.56 -33.35 32.12
CA TYR A 796 17.33 -32.66 30.85
C TYR A 796 16.97 -31.19 31.02
N LEU A 797 16.37 -30.80 32.16
CA LEU A 797 16.07 -29.40 32.48
C LEU A 797 17.33 -28.53 32.45
N MET A 798 18.40 -29.02 33.07
CA MET A 798 19.68 -28.29 33.16
C MET A 798 20.33 -28.15 31.80
N GLN A 799 20.23 -29.18 30.96
CA GLN A 799 20.75 -29.17 29.59
C GLN A 799 19.96 -28.19 28.71
N LEU A 800 18.63 -28.20 28.79
CA LEU A 800 17.75 -27.28 28.06
C LEU A 800 18.09 -25.81 28.37
N LEU A 801 18.15 -25.46 29.66
CA LEU A 801 18.43 -24.09 30.08
C LEU A 801 19.84 -23.63 29.71
N GLN A 802 20.81 -24.56 29.68
CA GLN A 802 22.16 -24.27 29.21
C GLN A 802 22.15 -23.94 27.71
N VAL A 803 21.45 -24.71 26.88
CA VAL A 803 21.33 -24.47 25.44
C VAL A 803 20.63 -23.14 25.15
N VAL A 804 19.55 -22.83 25.87
CA VAL A 804 18.84 -21.53 25.76
C VAL A 804 19.77 -20.36 26.12
N ALA A 805 20.56 -20.47 27.19
CA ALA A 805 21.50 -19.43 27.60
C ALA A 805 22.62 -19.21 26.57
N ILE A 806 23.14 -20.29 25.97
CA ILE A 806 24.14 -20.23 24.91
C ILE A 806 23.54 -19.54 23.68
N ARG A 807 22.34 -19.93 23.23
CA ARG A 807 21.71 -19.34 22.05
C ARG A 807 21.34 -17.88 22.24
N LEU A 808 20.93 -17.48 23.46
CA LEU A 808 20.66 -16.08 23.79
C LEU A 808 21.90 -15.19 23.63
N SER A 809 23.11 -15.73 23.85
CA SER A 809 24.35 -14.97 23.68
C SER A 809 24.61 -14.55 22.24
N THR A 810 24.24 -15.40 21.28
CA THR A 810 24.44 -15.17 19.84
C THR A 810 23.25 -14.49 19.16
N ALA A 811 22.09 -14.41 19.83
CA ALA A 811 20.89 -13.81 19.27
C ALA A 811 21.05 -12.29 19.06
N GLU A 812 20.63 -11.81 17.88
CA GLU A 812 20.70 -10.39 17.50
C GLU A 812 19.31 -9.75 17.38
N ARG A 813 18.26 -10.54 17.10
CA ARG A 813 16.90 -10.02 16.89
C ARG A 813 16.12 -9.85 18.20
N ALA A 814 15.48 -8.69 18.39
CA ALA A 814 14.75 -8.34 19.61
C ALA A 814 13.63 -9.34 19.97
N ASN A 815 12.77 -9.73 19.01
CA ASN A 815 11.67 -10.66 19.25
C ASN A 815 12.17 -12.04 19.69
N PHE A 816 13.27 -12.51 19.10
CA PHE A 816 13.87 -13.80 19.47
C PHE A 816 14.53 -13.73 20.86
N ILE A 817 15.22 -12.62 21.15
CA ILE A 817 15.76 -12.34 22.49
C ILE A 817 14.63 -12.34 23.53
N GLN A 818 13.51 -11.67 23.25
CA GLN A 818 12.34 -11.67 24.11
C GLN A 818 11.85 -13.10 24.39
N ASN A 819 11.63 -13.91 23.36
CA ASN A 819 11.12 -15.26 23.52
C ASN A 819 12.06 -16.17 24.33
N LEU A 820 13.37 -16.06 24.15
CA LEU A 820 14.35 -16.80 24.95
C LEU A 820 14.44 -16.29 26.39
N VAL A 821 14.36 -14.97 26.59
CA VAL A 821 14.39 -14.35 27.93
C VAL A 821 13.16 -14.72 28.73
N LEU A 822 11.99 -14.81 28.10
CA LEU A 822 10.75 -15.21 28.77
C LEU A 822 10.84 -16.60 29.41
N VAL A 823 11.69 -17.50 28.90
CA VAL A 823 12.01 -18.78 29.55
C VAL A 823 12.55 -18.58 30.96
N PHE A 824 13.53 -17.68 31.12
CA PHE A 824 14.10 -17.36 32.43
C PHE A 824 13.17 -16.50 33.27
N ALA A 825 12.39 -15.61 32.64
CA ALA A 825 11.42 -14.77 33.33
C ALA A 825 10.34 -15.61 34.03
N ARG A 826 9.69 -16.54 33.30
CA ARG A 826 8.64 -17.40 33.86
C ARG A 826 9.16 -18.30 34.98
N LEU A 827 10.35 -18.89 34.82
CA LEU A 827 10.97 -19.69 35.89
C LEU A 827 11.29 -18.86 37.14
N SER A 828 11.67 -17.59 36.95
CA SER A 828 11.96 -16.66 38.04
C SER A 828 10.70 -16.18 38.78
N LEU A 829 9.50 -16.40 38.22
CA LEU A 829 8.25 -16.11 38.95
C LEU A 829 8.09 -17.03 40.17
N THR A 830 8.56 -18.28 40.07
CA THR A 830 8.42 -19.29 41.16
C THR A 830 9.74 -19.52 41.91
N ASN A 831 10.86 -19.68 41.19
CA ASN A 831 12.14 -20.12 41.75
C ASN A 831 13.32 -19.21 41.34
N ALA A 832 13.19 -17.89 41.49
CA ALA A 832 14.23 -16.93 41.11
C ALA A 832 15.63 -17.27 41.62
N LYS A 833 15.77 -17.72 42.88
CA LYS A 833 17.06 -18.06 43.47
C LYS A 833 17.74 -19.25 42.77
N GLU A 834 16.97 -20.30 42.44
CA GLU A 834 17.49 -21.49 41.77
C GLU A 834 17.93 -21.16 40.34
N VAL A 835 17.21 -20.27 39.64
CA VAL A 835 17.58 -19.78 38.31
C VAL A 835 18.92 -19.02 38.36
N LEU A 836 19.12 -18.13 39.34
CA LEU A 836 20.39 -17.41 39.52
C LEU A 836 21.54 -18.38 39.86
N ASP A 837 21.30 -19.35 40.74
CA ASP A 837 22.29 -20.37 41.12
C ASP A 837 22.69 -21.25 39.94
N PHE A 838 21.73 -21.60 39.08
CA PHE A 838 21.97 -22.32 37.84
C PHE A 838 22.80 -21.50 36.85
N LEU A 839 22.36 -20.28 36.54
CA LEU A 839 23.03 -19.40 35.58
C LEU A 839 24.46 -19.05 36.01
N ALA A 840 24.75 -19.02 37.32
CA ALA A 840 26.09 -18.84 37.85
C ALA A 840 27.02 -20.05 37.62
N GLN A 841 26.47 -21.26 37.46
CA GLN A 841 27.23 -22.49 37.19
C GLN A 841 27.48 -22.72 35.69
N VAL A 842 26.64 -22.16 34.82
CA VAL A 842 26.79 -22.26 33.37
C VAL A 842 27.94 -21.39 32.89
N GLN A 843 28.87 -21.97 32.12
CA GLN A 843 29.88 -21.24 31.38
C GLN A 843 29.48 -21.17 29.90
N VAL A 844 29.52 -19.97 29.33
CA VAL A 844 29.23 -19.73 27.91
C VAL A 844 30.55 -19.44 27.21
N GLU A 845 30.96 -20.32 26.29
CA GLU A 845 32.14 -20.12 25.45
C GLU A 845 31.76 -19.19 24.27
N GLY A 846 32.27 -17.95 24.27
CA GLY A 846 31.95 -16.95 23.24
C GLY A 846 32.71 -15.62 23.39
N ALA A 847 32.48 -14.68 22.46
CA ALA A 847 33.19 -13.39 22.38
C ALA A 847 32.97 -12.48 23.61
N ASP A 848 31.82 -12.62 24.29
CA ASP A 848 31.46 -11.91 25.52
C ASP A 848 31.84 -12.68 26.82
N GLY A 849 32.80 -13.60 26.73
CA GLY A 849 33.18 -14.58 27.76
C GLY A 849 32.87 -14.18 29.21
N GLY A 850 31.96 -14.91 29.83
CA GLY A 850 31.46 -14.65 31.17
C GLY A 850 30.62 -15.81 31.72
N THR A 851 30.12 -15.63 32.95
CA THR A 851 29.13 -16.56 33.52
C THR A 851 27.80 -16.44 32.77
N GLY A 852 27.03 -17.53 32.65
CA GLY A 852 25.71 -17.49 32.01
C GLY A 852 24.80 -16.43 32.63
N LEU A 853 24.95 -16.18 33.92
CA LEU A 853 24.28 -15.10 34.67
C LEU A 853 24.55 -13.70 34.10
N GLU A 854 25.81 -13.39 33.80
CA GLU A 854 26.19 -12.08 33.25
C GLU A 854 25.63 -11.87 31.85
N VAL A 855 25.74 -12.89 30.99
CA VAL A 855 25.29 -12.83 29.60
C VAL A 855 23.77 -12.67 29.51
N VAL A 856 23.03 -13.54 30.22
CA VAL A 856 21.57 -13.51 30.23
C VAL A 856 21.06 -12.18 30.78
N LEU A 857 21.56 -11.71 31.93
CA LEU A 857 21.09 -10.46 32.52
C LEU A 857 21.43 -9.22 31.68
N ARG A 858 22.61 -9.18 31.03
CA ARG A 858 22.96 -8.07 30.14
C ARG A 858 22.03 -8.01 28.94
N LYS A 859 21.84 -9.14 28.24
CA LYS A 859 20.93 -9.22 27.09
C LYS A 859 19.48 -8.96 27.48
N TRP A 860 19.05 -9.48 28.62
CA TRP A 860 17.71 -9.27 29.17
C TRP A 860 17.44 -7.78 29.41
N LEU A 861 18.29 -7.09 30.18
CA LEU A 861 18.05 -5.68 30.56
C LEU A 861 18.33 -4.67 29.42
N GLU A 862 19.13 -5.04 28.42
CA GLU A 862 19.31 -4.21 27.22
C GLU A 862 18.09 -4.25 26.31
N ASN A 863 17.34 -5.35 26.28
CA ASN A 863 16.22 -5.57 25.35
C ASN A 863 14.84 -5.51 26.00
N SER A 864 14.73 -5.48 27.33
CA SER A 864 13.43 -5.48 28.04
C SER A 864 12.51 -4.32 27.64
N ILE A 865 13.09 -3.17 27.26
CA ILE A 865 12.36 -1.97 26.81
C ILE A 865 11.69 -2.20 25.45
N ASN A 866 12.22 -3.12 24.65
CA ASN A 866 11.70 -3.45 23.32
C ASN A 866 10.70 -4.61 23.38
N PHE A 867 10.32 -5.09 24.57
CA PHE A 867 9.40 -6.21 24.68
C PHE A 867 7.98 -5.79 24.31
N SER A 868 7.29 -6.64 23.54
CA SER A 868 5.91 -6.43 23.13
C SER A 868 4.99 -7.52 23.70
N GLY A 869 3.72 -7.18 23.91
CA GLY A 869 2.69 -8.09 24.43
C GLY A 869 2.44 -7.94 25.92
N TYR A 870 1.17 -7.75 26.28
CA TYR A 870 0.69 -7.48 27.64
C TYR A 870 1.20 -8.49 28.67
N ASP A 871 0.93 -9.79 28.45
CA ASP A 871 1.30 -10.84 29.39
C ASP A 871 2.82 -11.02 29.50
N ALA A 872 3.54 -10.87 28.39
CA ALA A 872 5.00 -10.96 28.36
C ALA A 872 5.65 -9.84 29.17
N ILE A 873 5.19 -8.59 29.00
CA ILE A 873 5.67 -7.43 29.77
C ILE A 873 5.37 -7.62 31.25
N ARG A 874 4.14 -8.03 31.60
CA ARG A 874 3.76 -8.26 33.00
C ARG A 874 4.59 -9.36 33.67
N GLN A 875 4.77 -10.50 33.02
CA GLN A 875 5.62 -11.59 33.53
C GLN A 875 7.07 -11.14 33.69
N ASN A 876 7.58 -10.40 32.71
CA ASN A 876 8.91 -9.82 32.76
C ASN A 876 9.09 -8.88 33.95
N VAL A 877 8.17 -7.93 34.15
CA VAL A 877 8.19 -6.99 35.28
C VAL A 877 8.22 -7.72 36.62
N ILE A 878 7.33 -8.70 36.82
CA ILE A 878 7.26 -9.47 38.08
C ILE A 878 8.54 -10.31 38.28
N ALA A 879 9.10 -10.87 37.22
CA ALA A 879 10.35 -11.61 37.30
C ALA A 879 11.52 -10.71 37.73
N LEU A 880 11.62 -9.50 37.17
CA LEU A 880 12.65 -8.53 37.50
C LEU A 880 12.52 -7.99 38.93
N THR A 881 11.30 -7.77 39.44
CA THR A 881 11.08 -7.39 40.84
C THR A 881 11.45 -8.51 41.80
N ASN A 882 11.12 -9.76 41.49
CA ASN A 882 11.53 -10.93 42.28
C ASN A 882 13.06 -11.07 42.34
N ILE A 883 13.76 -10.88 41.22
CA ILE A 883 15.23 -10.91 41.16
C ILE A 883 15.83 -9.79 42.02
N TYR A 884 15.27 -8.57 41.96
CA TYR A 884 15.73 -7.44 42.76
C TYR A 884 15.58 -7.69 44.27
N GLN A 885 14.46 -8.28 44.71
CA GLN A 885 14.17 -8.57 46.12
C GLN A 885 15.08 -9.64 46.76
N LEU A 886 15.81 -10.43 45.96
CA LEU A 886 16.73 -11.44 46.49
C LEU A 886 17.99 -10.84 47.15
N HIS A 887 18.30 -9.56 46.89
CA HIS A 887 19.50 -8.87 47.40
C HIS A 887 20.80 -9.66 47.21
N ASP A 888 20.94 -10.34 46.08
CA ASP A 888 22.07 -11.21 45.80
C ASP A 888 23.35 -10.39 45.52
N GLU A 889 24.41 -10.64 46.29
CA GLU A 889 25.71 -9.96 46.15
C GLU A 889 26.35 -10.17 44.77
N ARG A 890 26.02 -11.27 44.08
CA ARG A 890 26.55 -11.55 42.73
C ARG A 890 26.10 -10.51 41.70
N LEU A 891 24.90 -9.94 41.87
CA LEU A 891 24.34 -8.96 40.94
C LEU A 891 25.07 -7.60 41.01
N LEU A 892 25.65 -7.25 42.16
CA LEU A 892 26.40 -6.01 42.35
C LEU A 892 27.72 -5.99 41.55
N ASN A 893 28.29 -7.16 41.29
CA ASN A 893 29.56 -7.29 40.58
C ASN A 893 29.39 -7.24 39.04
N ILE A 894 28.15 -7.34 38.54
CA ILE A 894 27.86 -7.37 37.10
C ILE A 894 27.58 -5.96 36.61
N GLN A 895 28.21 -5.59 35.49
CA GLN A 895 28.10 -4.29 34.85
C GLN A 895 27.31 -4.39 33.52
N ALA A 896 26.40 -3.45 33.28
CA ALA A 896 25.55 -3.37 32.08
C ALA A 896 25.51 -1.95 31.48
N LYS A 897 25.07 -1.85 30.22
CA LYS A 897 24.90 -0.56 29.52
C LYS A 897 23.70 0.22 30.08
N GLY A 898 23.97 1.41 30.58
CA GLY A 898 23.02 2.39 31.09
C GLY A 898 22.47 3.29 29.98
N ASP A 899 22.57 4.59 30.18
CA ASP A 899 22.01 5.61 29.30
C ASP A 899 23.00 6.02 28.21
N LEU A 900 22.48 6.42 27.05
CA LEU A 900 23.28 7.01 25.99
C LEU A 900 23.80 8.39 26.41
N ILE A 901 25.12 8.59 26.34
CA ILE A 901 25.74 9.88 26.60
C ILE A 901 25.53 10.76 25.36
N VAL A 902 24.44 11.53 25.35
CA VAL A 902 24.12 12.46 24.26
C VAL A 902 25.15 13.59 24.25
N GLN A 903 25.98 13.66 23.22
CA GLN A 903 26.79 14.85 22.95
C GLN A 903 25.87 15.94 22.36
N ASN A 904 25.94 17.17 22.89
CA ASN A 904 25.04 18.29 22.62
C ASN A 904 25.07 18.85 21.18
N SER A 905 24.95 18.01 20.14
CA SER A 905 24.69 18.46 18.77
C SER A 905 23.20 18.35 18.48
N SER A 906 22.53 19.47 18.25
CA SER A 906 21.12 19.56 17.80
C SER A 906 20.90 19.11 16.35
N ARG A 907 21.82 18.32 15.78
CA ARG A 907 21.82 17.90 14.37
C ARG A 907 21.65 16.39 14.30
N ILE A 908 20.80 15.93 13.36
CA ILE A 908 20.58 14.50 13.10
C ILE A 908 21.92 13.82 12.82
N LYS A 909 22.33 12.91 13.70
CA LYS A 909 23.58 12.16 13.58
C LYS A 909 23.39 11.03 12.58
N THR A 910 24.05 11.11 11.43
CA THR A 910 23.92 10.08 10.39
C THR A 910 24.73 8.82 10.77
N ARG A 911 24.39 7.66 10.19
CA ARG A 911 25.14 6.39 10.41
C ARG A 911 26.66 6.53 10.16
N SER A 912 27.06 7.42 9.24
CA SER A 912 28.47 7.70 8.95
C SER A 912 29.16 8.50 10.07
N GLN A 913 28.44 9.42 10.72
CA GLN A 913 28.91 10.18 11.87
C GLN A 913 28.94 9.32 13.13
N SER A 914 27.93 8.45 13.34
CA SER A 914 27.94 7.47 14.45
C SER A 914 29.06 6.43 14.30
N LYS A 915 29.52 6.10 13.08
CA LYS A 915 30.72 5.25 12.91
C LYS A 915 32.03 5.97 13.26
N ARG A 916 32.11 7.29 13.03
CA ARG A 916 33.31 8.10 13.35
C ARG A 916 33.38 8.45 14.84
N GLU A 917 32.22 8.68 15.45
CA GLU A 917 32.05 8.92 16.89
C GLU A 917 31.02 7.93 17.42
N PRO A 918 31.44 6.72 17.83
CA PRO A 918 30.52 5.71 18.35
C PRO A 918 29.82 6.22 19.59
N ASP A 919 28.55 5.82 19.68
CA ASP A 919 27.66 6.12 20.78
C ASP A 919 28.23 5.52 22.08
N GLN A 920 28.50 6.40 23.06
CA GLN A 920 29.04 5.99 24.35
C GLN A 920 27.89 5.81 25.33
N TYR A 921 27.86 4.67 26.00
CA TYR A 921 26.88 4.37 27.03
C TYR A 921 27.53 4.49 28.41
N SER A 922 26.78 4.95 29.41
CA SER A 922 27.22 4.81 30.79
C SER A 922 27.27 3.32 31.17
N ILE A 923 28.22 2.93 32.01
CA ILE A 923 28.31 1.56 32.54
C ILE A 923 27.80 1.60 33.97
N ILE A 924 26.74 0.84 34.26
CA ILE A 924 26.05 0.85 35.54
C ILE A 924 25.89 -0.57 36.11
N PRO A 925 25.82 -0.71 37.45
CA PRO A 925 25.50 -1.99 38.08
C PRO A 925 24.10 -2.50 37.72
N ILE A 926 23.93 -3.82 37.65
CA ILE A 926 22.64 -4.47 37.33
C ILE A 926 21.47 -3.99 38.22
N PRO A 927 21.60 -3.85 39.56
CA PRO A 927 20.51 -3.36 40.40
C PRO A 927 20.02 -1.96 40.01
N LEU A 928 20.93 -1.08 39.58
CA LEU A 928 20.55 0.25 39.08
C LEU A 928 19.83 0.17 37.74
N LYS A 929 20.31 -0.69 36.82
CA LYS A 929 19.66 -0.90 35.52
C LYS A 929 18.26 -1.49 35.66
N LEU A 930 18.07 -2.45 36.58
CA LEU A 930 16.77 -3.03 36.92
C LEU A 930 15.76 -1.94 37.30
N ILE A 931 16.13 -1.05 38.22
CA ILE A 931 15.25 0.04 38.64
C ILE A 931 14.95 1.00 37.48
N LYS A 932 15.94 1.36 36.65
CA LYS A 932 15.73 2.21 35.48
C LYS A 932 14.76 1.59 34.47
N VAL A 933 14.89 0.30 34.19
CA VAL A 933 13.96 -0.45 33.31
C VAL A 933 12.55 -0.44 33.90
N LEU A 934 12.38 -0.77 35.19
CA LEU A 934 11.07 -0.78 35.85
C LEU A 934 10.39 0.61 35.85
N ILE A 935 11.17 1.70 35.98
CA ILE A 935 10.65 3.09 35.87
C ILE A 935 10.21 3.39 34.44
N GLN A 936 10.92 2.87 33.44
CA GLN A 936 10.58 3.07 32.04
C GLN A 936 9.31 2.29 31.65
N GLU A 937 9.15 1.04 32.10
CA GLU A 937 7.91 0.28 31.93
C GLU A 937 6.71 0.95 32.60
N LEU A 938 6.92 1.52 33.80
CA LEU A 938 5.89 2.31 34.47
C LEU A 938 5.45 3.51 33.60
N ALA A 939 6.38 4.18 32.92
CA ALA A 939 6.08 5.31 32.06
C ALA A 939 5.30 4.90 30.81
N ASN A 940 5.59 3.73 30.24
CA ASN A 940 4.87 3.16 29.11
C ASN A 940 3.45 2.69 29.51
N SER A 941 3.26 2.24 30.75
CA SER A 941 1.94 1.82 31.29
C SER A 941 1.05 2.95 31.79
N SER A 942 1.58 4.18 31.94
CA SER A 942 0.78 5.31 32.43
C SER A 942 -0.24 5.73 31.36
N PRO A 943 -1.50 6.02 31.72
CA PRO A 943 -2.48 6.51 30.76
C PRO A 943 -1.96 7.81 30.15
N THR A 944 -1.56 7.77 28.88
CA THR A 944 -1.52 8.96 28.06
C THR A 944 -2.96 9.45 27.97
N THR A 945 -3.27 10.53 28.68
CA THR A 945 -4.51 11.27 28.47
C THR A 945 -4.66 11.52 26.96
N PRO A 946 -5.71 11.02 26.30
CA PRO A 946 -5.95 11.34 24.90
C PRO A 946 -6.31 12.83 24.84
N GLY A 947 -5.28 13.68 24.66
CA GLY A 947 -5.45 15.13 24.71
C GLY A 947 -4.20 15.97 25.04
N PHE A 948 -3.06 15.39 25.45
CA PHE A 948 -1.90 16.18 25.89
C PHE A 948 -0.70 16.27 24.93
N HIS A 949 -0.84 15.84 23.67
CA HIS A 949 0.12 16.13 22.59
C HIS A 949 -0.47 16.97 21.44
N LYS A 950 -1.34 17.95 21.78
CA LYS A 950 -1.78 19.00 20.82
C LYS A 950 -1.49 20.43 21.25
N ARG A 951 -0.63 20.66 22.26
CA ARG A 951 -0.35 22.02 22.73
C ARG A 951 1.05 22.17 23.29
N ASN A 952 2.03 22.32 22.38
CA ASN A 952 3.26 23.09 22.59
C ASN A 952 3.99 23.29 21.26
N HIS A 953 3.34 23.93 20.29
CA HIS A 953 4.01 24.67 19.21
C HIS A 953 3.43 26.09 19.19
N SER A 954 3.73 26.83 20.26
CA SER A 954 3.57 28.28 20.26
C SER A 954 4.80 28.87 20.96
N LEU A 955 5.92 28.94 20.23
CA LEU A 955 7.04 29.80 20.60
C LEU A 955 6.75 31.19 20.05
N GLN A 956 6.22 31.98 20.97
CA GLN A 956 5.99 33.40 20.89
C GLN A 956 7.33 34.14 20.66
N GLY A 957 7.46 34.79 19.51
CA GLY A 957 8.43 35.87 19.26
C GLY A 957 7.66 36.99 18.57
N GLY A 958 7.17 37.96 19.35
CA GLY A 958 6.24 38.98 18.86
C GLY A 958 6.87 40.03 17.96
N ILE A 959 6.05 40.61 17.08
CA ILE A 959 5.83 42.07 16.87
C ILE A 959 4.56 42.28 15.99
N SER A 960 3.68 43.13 16.53
CA SER A 960 2.57 43.95 15.99
C SER A 960 1.38 43.33 15.24
N ASP A 961 0.21 43.57 15.84
CA ASP A 961 -1.16 43.56 15.30
C ASP A 961 -1.26 44.21 13.91
N ASP A 962 -1.87 43.50 12.96
CA ASP A 962 -2.96 44.03 12.14
C ASP A 962 -3.96 42.87 11.90
N GLU A 963 -5.24 43.18 12.11
CA GLU A 963 -6.40 42.30 12.01
C GLU A 963 -6.67 41.91 10.54
N ASP A 964 -6.81 40.62 10.24
CA ASP A 964 -7.94 40.02 9.48
C ASP A 964 -7.63 38.61 8.92
N ASP A 965 -8.55 37.69 9.25
CA ASP A 965 -9.07 36.54 8.51
C ASP A 965 -8.20 35.36 8.03
N ASP A 966 -8.54 34.23 8.66
CA ASP A 966 -8.85 32.91 8.11
C ASP A 966 -7.73 31.96 7.65
N TRP A 967 -7.69 30.86 8.43
CA TRP A 967 -6.92 29.65 8.30
C TRP A 967 -7.42 28.84 7.10
N GLU A 968 -6.72 28.91 5.96
CA GLU A 968 -6.77 27.86 4.94
C GLU A 968 -5.64 26.87 5.21
N ASP A 969 -6.02 25.61 5.38
CA ASP A 969 -5.21 24.48 5.83
C ASP A 969 -3.91 24.30 5.02
N GLU A 970 -2.75 24.53 5.66
CA GLU A 970 -1.45 24.06 5.17
C GLU A 970 -1.38 22.52 5.30
N PRO A 971 -0.81 21.79 4.32
CA PRO A 971 -0.57 20.37 4.47
C PRO A 971 0.44 20.16 5.60
N THR A 972 0.06 19.34 6.58
CA THR A 972 0.86 19.02 7.77
C THR A 972 2.11 18.24 7.35
N LEU A 973 3.21 18.96 7.17
CA LEU A 973 4.52 18.38 6.87
C LEU A 973 5.04 17.70 8.15
N LEU A 974 4.84 16.38 8.21
CA LEU A 974 5.34 15.49 9.26
C LEU A 974 6.86 15.59 9.35
N ASP A 975 7.38 16.07 10.49
CA ASP A 975 8.81 16.02 10.79
C ASP A 975 9.24 14.58 11.11
N LEU A 976 9.79 13.91 10.09
CA LEU A 976 10.34 12.54 10.15
C LEU A 976 11.61 12.43 11.02
N GLY A 977 12.15 13.55 11.52
CA GLY A 977 13.36 13.60 12.34
C GLY A 977 13.14 13.35 13.84
N ALA A 978 11.91 13.48 14.34
CA ALA A 978 11.64 13.28 15.76
C ALA A 978 11.51 11.78 16.11
N GLN A 979 12.11 11.40 17.24
CA GLN A 979 12.10 10.01 17.73
C GLN A 979 10.67 9.52 18.03
N ALA A 980 9.77 10.44 18.37
CA ALA A 980 8.35 10.20 18.60
C ALA A 980 7.58 9.88 17.30
N THR A 981 7.78 10.65 16.21
CA THR A 981 7.16 10.37 14.91
C THR A 981 7.66 9.07 14.28
N ARG A 982 8.89 8.66 14.58
CA ARG A 982 9.45 7.37 14.13
C ARG A 982 8.85 6.17 14.87
N GLN A 983 8.48 6.34 16.15
CA GLN A 983 7.75 5.36 16.93
C GLN A 983 6.28 5.28 16.49
N ASP A 984 5.65 6.43 16.21
CA ASP A 984 4.28 6.49 15.67
C ASP A 984 4.19 5.85 14.28
N LEU A 985 5.16 6.11 13.38
CA LEU A 985 5.21 5.48 12.05
C LEU A 985 5.49 3.96 12.11
N MET A 986 6.19 3.47 13.13
CA MET A 986 6.34 2.03 13.36
C MET A 986 5.05 1.40 13.92
N GLY A 987 4.21 2.17 14.61
CA GLY A 987 2.89 1.73 15.07
C GLY A 987 1.87 1.57 13.93
N TYR A 988 1.97 2.37 12.86
CA TYR A 988 1.08 2.29 11.70
C TYR A 988 1.33 1.08 10.77
N VAL A 989 2.45 0.36 10.91
CA VAL A 989 2.77 -0.78 10.04
C VAL A 989 2.19 -2.10 10.56
N ASP A 990 1.79 -2.18 11.83
CA ASP A 990 1.27 -3.39 12.47
C ASP A 990 -0.23 -3.29 12.85
N GLU A 991 -1.01 -2.49 12.14
CA GLU A 991 -2.48 -2.42 12.30
C GLU A 991 -3.21 -3.57 11.60
N ALA A 992 -2.81 -4.81 11.88
CA ALA A 992 -3.63 -5.97 11.60
C ALA A 992 -3.48 -6.98 12.74
N LYS A 993 -4.52 -7.03 13.56
CA LYS A 993 -4.71 -7.87 14.76
C LYS A 993 -4.13 -7.22 16.04
N TRP A 994 -4.89 -7.32 17.14
CA TRP A 994 -4.50 -7.03 18.54
C TRP A 994 -4.85 -5.66 19.18
N ASN A 995 -5.90 -4.95 18.75
CA ASN A 995 -6.43 -3.82 19.54
C ASN A 995 -7.81 -4.08 20.16
N THR A 996 -7.81 -4.86 21.25
CA THR A 996 -8.55 -4.45 22.45
C THR A 996 -7.54 -3.77 23.37
N HIS A 997 -7.45 -2.44 23.30
CA HIS A 997 -6.78 -1.63 24.31
C HIS A 997 -7.57 -1.74 25.64
N GLU A 998 -7.31 -2.79 26.41
CA GLU A 998 -7.46 -2.70 27.87
C GLU A 998 -6.21 -1.99 28.40
N THR A 999 -6.40 -0.91 29.15
CA THR A 999 -5.31 -0.20 29.82
C THR A 999 -4.61 -1.15 30.79
N ASP A 1000 -3.27 -1.18 30.80
CA ASP A 1000 -2.52 -2.05 31.73
C ASP A 1000 -2.48 -1.48 33.16
N ASP A 1001 -3.67 -1.27 33.72
CA ASP A 1001 -3.88 -0.81 35.08
C ASP A 1001 -3.29 -1.80 36.10
N ALA A 1002 -3.20 -3.09 35.74
CA ALA A 1002 -2.73 -4.14 36.64
C ALA A 1002 -1.20 -4.14 36.81
N THR A 1003 -0.42 -4.05 35.72
CA THR A 1003 1.05 -3.93 35.81
C THR A 1003 1.44 -2.59 36.39
N GLN A 1004 0.74 -1.50 36.01
CA GLN A 1004 0.96 -0.19 36.61
C GLN A 1004 0.74 -0.22 38.13
N LYS A 1005 -0.39 -0.77 38.59
CA LYS A 1005 -0.67 -0.90 40.03
C LYS A 1005 0.37 -1.74 40.75
N TYR A 1006 0.80 -2.86 40.16
CA TYR A 1006 1.85 -3.71 40.72
C TYR A 1006 3.18 -2.96 40.87
N LEU A 1007 3.60 -2.21 39.86
CA LEU A 1007 4.82 -1.40 39.90
C LEU A 1007 4.74 -0.30 40.96
N VAL A 1008 3.59 0.38 41.08
CA VAL A 1008 3.38 1.40 42.12
C VAL A 1008 3.47 0.80 43.52
N ASP A 1009 2.80 -0.33 43.77
CA ASP A 1009 2.85 -1.04 45.04
C ASP A 1009 4.29 -1.50 45.37
N PHE A 1010 5.03 -1.97 44.36
CA PHE A 1010 6.44 -2.34 44.48
C PHE A 1010 7.34 -1.16 44.85
N PHE A 1011 7.26 -0.03 44.12
CA PHE A 1011 8.07 1.17 44.41
C PHE A 1011 7.75 1.78 45.78
N ASN A 1012 6.49 1.74 46.21
CA ASN A 1012 6.09 2.13 47.56
C ASN A 1012 6.70 1.21 48.62
N GLY A 1013 6.73 -0.11 48.38
CA GLY A 1013 7.33 -1.10 49.28
C GLY A 1013 8.82 -0.89 49.49
N ILE A 1014 9.58 -0.63 48.42
CA ILE A 1014 11.05 -0.44 48.48
C ILE A 1014 11.48 0.97 48.85
N SER A 1015 10.56 1.95 48.90
CA SER A 1015 10.87 3.36 49.20
C SER A 1015 11.58 3.57 50.55
N ASN A 1016 11.35 2.66 51.51
CA ASN A 1016 11.95 2.68 52.83
C ASN A 1016 13.25 1.87 52.95
N ASP A 1017 13.68 1.17 51.89
CA ASP A 1017 14.89 0.35 51.93
C ASP A 1017 16.16 1.22 51.80
N PRO A 1018 17.16 1.02 52.66
CA PRO A 1018 18.39 1.82 52.64
C PRO A 1018 19.19 1.64 51.34
N GLY A 1019 19.16 0.43 50.75
CA GLY A 1019 19.81 0.17 49.47
C GLY A 1019 19.14 0.86 48.28
N PHE A 1020 17.83 1.08 48.33
CA PHE A 1020 17.10 1.81 47.28
C PHE A 1020 17.37 3.31 47.34
N GLN A 1021 17.56 3.89 48.53
CA GLN A 1021 17.88 5.32 48.67
C GLN A 1021 19.21 5.69 48.01
N GLU A 1022 20.22 4.83 48.11
CA GLU A 1022 21.49 5.01 47.41
C GLU A 1022 21.31 4.97 45.88
N LEU A 1023 20.50 4.04 45.38
CA LEU A 1023 20.18 3.93 43.96
C LEU A 1023 19.34 5.12 43.46
N TYR A 1024 18.40 5.62 44.26
CA TYR A 1024 17.55 6.77 43.92
C TYR A 1024 18.38 8.03 43.65
N HIS A 1025 19.46 8.24 44.40
CA HIS A 1025 20.42 9.33 44.18
C HIS A 1025 21.28 9.18 42.92
N SER A 1026 21.25 8.01 42.26
CA SER A 1026 21.95 7.77 40.99
C SER A 1026 21.03 7.81 39.76
N LEU A 1027 19.72 7.97 39.95
CA LEU A 1027 18.74 8.19 38.87
C LEU A 1027 18.87 9.60 38.27
N THR A 1028 18.45 9.75 37.01
CA THR A 1028 18.36 11.04 36.32
C THR A 1028 17.19 11.88 36.84
N ASP A 1029 17.23 13.21 36.63
CA ASP A 1029 16.18 14.10 37.10
C ASP A 1029 14.81 13.78 36.49
N ALA A 1030 14.77 13.36 35.22
CA ALA A 1030 13.54 12.93 34.55
C ALA A 1030 12.95 11.64 35.16
N GLU A 1031 13.80 10.67 35.53
CA GLU A 1031 13.36 9.43 36.19
C GLU A 1031 12.85 9.70 37.61
N ARG A 1032 13.50 10.61 38.35
CA ARG A 1032 13.03 11.05 39.67
C ARG A 1032 11.71 11.79 39.60
N GLU A 1033 11.53 12.67 38.62
CA GLU A 1033 10.28 13.39 38.41
C GLU A 1033 9.11 12.43 38.10
N LYS A 1034 9.37 11.36 37.33
CA LYS A 1034 8.39 10.29 37.08
C LYS A 1034 7.97 9.57 38.36
N LEU A 1035 8.93 9.17 39.20
CA LEU A 1035 8.66 8.58 40.51
C LEU A 1035 7.97 9.56 41.49
N HIS A 1036 8.16 10.87 41.32
CA HIS A 1036 7.46 11.88 42.12
C HIS A 1036 6.00 12.06 41.69
N LYS A 1037 5.72 12.12 40.37
CA LYS A 1037 4.35 12.20 39.82
C LYS A 1037 3.47 11.02 40.25
N MET A 1038 4.08 9.85 40.42
CA MET A 1038 3.45 8.64 40.99
C MET A 1038 2.84 8.87 42.38
N ASN A 1039 3.55 9.60 43.25
CA ASN A 1039 3.12 9.85 44.63
C ASN A 1039 1.97 10.89 44.71
N GLU A 1040 1.80 11.71 43.66
CA GLU A 1040 0.73 12.71 43.56
C GLU A 1040 -0.57 12.15 42.98
N GLN A 1041 -0.52 11.26 41.99
CA GLN A 1041 -1.71 10.63 41.38
C GLN A 1041 -2.49 9.75 42.39
N GLN A 1042 -1.82 9.11 43.33
CA GLN A 1042 -2.47 8.30 44.38
C GLN A 1042 -3.21 9.17 45.43
N ASN A 1043 -2.78 10.42 45.64
CA ASN A 1043 -3.48 11.38 46.51
C ASN A 1043 -4.72 12.02 45.86
N GLN A 1044 -4.98 11.78 44.57
CA GLN A 1044 -6.15 12.25 43.84
C GLN A 1044 -7.21 11.18 43.56
N LEU A 1045 -7.14 10.00 44.20
CA LEU A 1045 -8.21 8.99 44.19
C LEU A 1045 -9.08 9.07 45.47
N PRO A 1046 -10.07 9.98 45.58
CA PRO A 1046 -11.14 9.85 46.55
C PRO A 1046 -12.32 9.06 45.94
N GLN A 1047 -12.70 7.97 46.63
CA GLN A 1047 -14.08 7.45 46.74
C GLN A 1047 -14.92 7.36 45.44
N ILE A 1048 -14.68 6.36 44.61
CA ILE A 1048 -15.74 5.76 43.79
C ILE A 1048 -15.61 4.25 43.98
N ILE A 1049 -16.74 3.55 44.13
CA ILE A 1049 -16.90 2.14 44.57
C ILE A 1049 -17.03 1.98 46.10
N GLN A 1050 -18.10 2.55 46.65
CA GLN A 1050 -18.95 1.84 47.61
C GLN A 1050 -20.42 2.10 47.24
N SER A 1051 -21.00 1.21 46.43
CA SER A 1051 -22.44 0.95 46.42
C SER A 1051 -22.64 -0.56 46.58
N PRO A 1052 -23.48 -1.02 47.52
CA PRO A 1052 -23.71 -2.43 47.75
C PRO A 1052 -24.69 -2.97 46.72
N ILE A 1053 -24.38 -4.16 46.21
CA ILE A 1053 -25.27 -4.98 45.40
C ILE A 1053 -26.50 -5.36 46.24
N GLN A 1054 -27.69 -5.00 45.74
CA GLN A 1054 -28.93 -5.76 45.89
C GLN A 1054 -29.31 -6.29 44.52
#